data_AF-A0A061FS96-F1
#
_entry.id   AF-A0A061FS96-F1
#
_cell.length_a   1.000
_cell.length_b   1.000
_cell.length_c   1.000
_cell.angle_alpha   90.00
_cell.angle_beta   90.00
_cell.angle_gamma   90.00
#
_symmetry.space_group_name_H-M   'P 1'
#
loop_
_entity.id
_entity.type
_entity.pdbx_description
1 polymer ?
#
loop_
_entity_poly.entity_id
_entity_poly.type
_entity_poly.pdbx_seq_one_letter_code
_entity_poly.pdbx_strand_id
1 'polypeptide(L)'
;MVVVPCLLMPWMNKTHDFVSHSNALKIKVGKVSRQHILIMGFIGEVALSAFFDSLFAKFFSSKFNFVTEKRVRKEIMNWETTLKTIRALLPDAEEKKMKNLAVKIWLADLQDLAYDVDDILDEFATEALRRKYMKAHQASTSKAQKFLTSLHPSSIMFNYKMMSEIKEIMRRLEDLAARKSNLQLREIDVGRPMPIPKSRSSTSLYSRCYLSNNVLNHLLSALKCVRVLSLKRYYITEIPSSIGNLKHLYYPDFSYTKIKSLPDSIYSLYNLETLLLRFCENFEKLSLKLGILDNLCHLDITGGNSIEEMPSGIGKLKNLQVLSNFIVGQGDGLNIREMGNLSNLKDQLCIFELHNVDEAQYAWEAKLSIKPDLENLELKWSRGFNENLRRKEVEKEVLNSLQPHKDIKELAVKYYGGIEFPDWVEDDSFKNMQVLRLEYCQNCILLPAVGKLPLLKHLYIKGMGSVINVGNEFHGVNGSNAFPSLETLHFEDMLEWKEWKLCEFDEQGKKFCCLQELFVKNCPKLVTTLLENLNSLEKLVILNCQELVVSVLNLPMLCELEIKGCKEVVLGSYDDLQSLKKILLSNILKFACVTKMKMLQSMKVENLQINNCEELICLWQTKCWWLVPLRSLRTLMFNNCSQVVCMGASKEEEKKELLELKIPRNIEYVKLQDCEGLERFSKTFHNLTCLTKLVIVKCPKLVSLSTDNLLPTLRTLEIDNCENMESLIDDKENINFSSTYFLQSLYIRSCEQSVGNNTCLESITLWDSKNIKYLPQGLDKLNRLQEIQFLDCPNLVRFPKPLPNLHHLQRLIIWECPKMQYSIGERGFPANLTFLSIYEPNSNKEVMEGLHRLTYLTTLWIDGTNCMDAMSFPQEEIRMKLPPSLTDLFIRGFKNLRKLSSNGFQNITSLQSLSINNCPKLKSIPREEMLPSLLQLCIRNCPVLKKRCKKDKGKQWSNITHIPYVTIDDRFIHE
;
A
#
# COMPACT_ATOMS: atom_id res chain seq x y z
N MET A 1 8.34 -7.63 3.66
CA MET A 1 9.47 -7.19 4.50
C MET A 1 9.94 -5.82 4.02
N VAL A 2 9.65 -4.76 4.77
CA VAL A 2 10.29 -3.44 4.62
C VAL A 2 10.73 -3.07 6.04
N VAL A 3 12.04 -3.03 6.26
CA VAL A 3 12.65 -2.75 7.55
C VAL A 3 12.51 -1.26 7.86
N VAL A 4 11.78 -0.99 8.93
CA VAL A 4 11.79 0.25 9.71
C VAL A 4 13.13 0.35 10.44
N PRO A 5 13.72 1.56 10.57
CA PRO A 5 14.43 1.87 11.79
C PRO A 5 13.70 2.98 12.55
N CYS A 6 13.23 2.61 13.74
CA CYS A 6 12.98 3.52 14.84
C CYS A 6 14.31 4.15 15.28
N LEU A 7 14.34 5.47 15.45
CA LEU A 7 15.16 6.13 16.46
C LEU A 7 14.23 7.07 17.22
N LEU A 8 13.87 6.62 18.43
CA LEU A 8 13.15 7.40 19.43
C LEU A 8 14.16 8.28 20.21
N MET A 9 13.62 9.35 20.77
CA MET A 9 14.28 10.48 21.43
C MET A 9 15.23 10.11 22.60
N PRO A 10 15.96 11.10 23.15
CA PRO A 10 15.41 11.79 24.32
C PRO A 10 15.51 13.32 24.21
N TRP A 11 14.48 14.03 24.71
CA TRP A 11 14.56 15.19 25.63
C TRP A 11 13.14 15.69 25.93
N MET A 12 12.62 15.30 27.10
CA MET A 12 11.55 16.00 27.80
C MET A 12 12.15 16.59 29.07
N ASN A 13 12.18 17.92 29.20
CA ASN A 13 11.60 18.64 30.34
C ASN A 13 11.82 20.15 30.28
N LYS A 14 10.70 20.88 30.46
CA LYS A 14 10.51 22.33 30.71
C LYS A 14 10.81 23.21 29.49
N THR A 15 9.82 23.65 28.71
CA THR A 15 8.59 24.37 29.09
C THR A 15 7.39 23.95 28.24
N HIS A 16 6.23 23.89 28.90
CA HIS A 16 4.93 23.53 28.33
C HIS A 16 4.44 24.52 27.26
N ASP A 17 3.59 23.98 26.37
CA ASP A 17 2.77 24.62 25.35
C ASP A 17 3.45 25.04 24.04
N PHE A 18 3.88 24.11 23.17
CA PHE A 18 3.97 24.36 21.72
C PHE A 18 4.13 23.10 20.82
N VAL A 19 3.52 21.94 21.12
CA VAL A 19 3.43 20.85 20.12
C VAL A 19 2.12 20.07 20.28
N SER A 20 1.12 20.39 19.48
CA SER A 20 0.19 19.39 18.94
C SER A 20 -0.30 19.87 17.58
N HIS A 21 -0.25 18.98 16.57
CA HIS A 21 -0.81 19.14 15.22
C HIS A 21 0.10 19.73 14.11
N SER A 22 1.34 19.27 13.96
CA SER A 22 2.11 19.45 12.71
C SER A 22 2.69 18.13 12.15
N ASN A 23 1.81 17.17 11.90
CA ASN A 23 2.09 16.11 10.90
C ASN A 23 0.88 16.00 9.98
N ALA A 24 0.90 16.78 8.89
CA ALA A 24 -0.05 16.61 7.80
C ALA A 24 0.54 17.07 6.46
N LEU A 25 0.82 16.05 5.62
CA LEU A 25 0.54 16.03 4.18
C LEU A 25 1.58 16.68 3.23
N LYS A 26 2.65 15.93 2.93
CA LYS A 26 3.16 15.83 1.54
C LYS A 26 2.09 15.14 0.69
N ILE A 27 1.21 15.88 0.02
CA ILE A 27 0.39 15.32 -1.06
C ILE A 27 1.04 15.68 -2.39
N LYS A 28 1.46 14.64 -3.10
CA LYS A 28 1.76 14.68 -4.53
C LYS A 28 0.42 14.76 -5.29
N VAL A 29 -0.31 15.88 -5.20
CA VAL A 29 -1.48 16.15 -6.06
C VAL A 29 -0.95 16.68 -7.38
N GLY A 30 -0.65 15.77 -8.29
CA GLY A 30 -0.08 16.13 -9.58
C GLY A 30 -0.06 14.93 -10.51
N LYS A 31 -1.23 14.32 -10.71
CA LYS A 31 -1.59 13.43 -11.85
C LYS A 31 -2.93 12.71 -11.71
N VAL A 32 -3.80 13.10 -10.77
CA VAL A 32 -5.08 12.39 -10.52
C VAL A 32 -6.29 13.03 -11.21
N SER A 33 -6.18 14.24 -11.74
CA SER A 33 -7.31 15.01 -12.27
C SER A 33 -7.67 14.81 -13.75
N ARG A 34 -7.02 13.88 -14.49
CA ARG A 34 -7.49 13.45 -15.82
C ARG A 34 -8.29 12.14 -15.83
N GLN A 35 -8.18 11.31 -14.79
CA GLN A 35 -8.98 10.08 -14.67
C GLN A 35 -10.33 10.29 -13.97
N HIS A 36 -10.48 11.36 -13.18
CA HIS A 36 -11.72 11.60 -12.42
C HIS A 36 -12.86 12.22 -13.24
N ILE A 37 -12.57 12.87 -14.37
CA ILE A 37 -13.61 13.36 -15.29
C ILE A 37 -14.16 12.23 -16.18
N LEU A 38 -13.42 11.13 -16.37
CA LEU A 38 -13.89 9.98 -17.13
C LEU A 38 -14.65 8.94 -16.30
N ILE A 39 -14.66 9.03 -14.97
CA ILE A 39 -15.31 8.02 -14.09
C ILE A 39 -16.61 8.55 -13.45
N MET A 40 -16.76 9.86 -13.23
CA MET A 40 -18.03 10.42 -12.73
C MET A 40 -19.13 10.53 -13.81
N GLY A 41 -18.79 10.34 -15.08
CA GLY A 41 -19.76 10.12 -16.16
C GLY A 41 -20.07 8.64 -16.43
N PHE A 42 -19.39 7.69 -15.76
CA PHE A 42 -19.45 6.27 -16.12
C PHE A 42 -20.19 5.40 -15.09
N ILE A 43 -20.27 5.78 -13.81
CA ILE A 43 -20.84 4.90 -12.77
C ILE A 43 -22.39 4.91 -12.73
N GLY A 44 -23.04 5.77 -13.51
CA GLY A 44 -24.47 5.66 -13.85
C GLY A 44 -24.75 5.15 -15.27
N GLU A 45 -23.74 4.92 -16.12
CA GLU A 45 -23.92 4.86 -17.58
C GLU A 45 -23.10 3.79 -18.32
N VAL A 46 -22.77 2.66 -17.66
CA VAL A 46 -22.25 1.43 -18.35
C VAL A 46 -23.33 0.34 -18.51
N ALA A 47 -24.56 0.60 -18.06
CA ALA A 47 -25.54 -0.46 -17.91
C ALA A 47 -26.14 -0.96 -19.23
N LEU A 48 -26.32 -0.12 -20.26
CA LEU A 48 -27.14 -0.51 -21.40
C LEU A 48 -26.46 -1.56 -22.29
N SER A 49 -25.24 -1.29 -22.75
CA SER A 49 -24.46 -2.25 -23.56
C SER A 49 -24.27 -3.60 -22.85
N ALA A 50 -23.89 -3.58 -21.56
CA ALA A 50 -23.72 -4.80 -20.76
C ALA A 50 -25.04 -5.54 -20.48
N PHE A 51 -26.15 -4.80 -20.29
CA PHE A 51 -27.49 -5.37 -20.17
C PHE A 51 -27.94 -6.02 -21.47
N PHE A 52 -27.72 -5.36 -22.61
CA PHE A 52 -27.97 -5.95 -23.93
C PHE A 52 -27.11 -7.19 -24.15
N ASP A 53 -25.84 -7.20 -23.75
CA ASP A 53 -24.99 -8.40 -23.81
C ASP A 53 -25.53 -9.57 -22.96
N SER A 54 -26.05 -9.28 -21.77
CA SER A 54 -26.74 -10.27 -20.92
C SER A 54 -28.05 -10.76 -21.54
N LEU A 55 -28.83 -9.85 -22.13
CA LEU A 55 -30.09 -10.15 -22.80
C LEU A 55 -29.86 -10.97 -24.07
N PHE A 56 -28.81 -10.66 -24.84
CA PHE A 56 -28.33 -11.48 -25.95
C PHE A 56 -27.87 -12.85 -25.47
N ALA A 57 -27.12 -12.95 -24.37
CA ALA A 57 -26.72 -14.23 -23.81
C ALA A 57 -27.93 -15.09 -23.40
N LYS A 58 -28.95 -14.48 -22.76
CA LYS A 58 -30.23 -15.16 -22.47
C LYS A 58 -30.93 -15.61 -23.75
N PHE A 59 -31.03 -14.74 -24.74
CA PHE A 59 -31.69 -15.00 -26.03
C PHE A 59 -30.98 -16.11 -26.85
N PHE A 60 -29.65 -16.13 -26.87
CA PHE A 60 -28.85 -17.11 -27.60
C PHE A 60 -28.56 -18.40 -26.82
N SER A 61 -28.99 -18.50 -25.55
CA SER A 61 -28.81 -19.70 -24.70
C SER A 61 -29.71 -20.89 -25.07
N SER A 62 -29.91 -21.18 -26.37
CA SER A 62 -30.48 -22.44 -26.93
C SER A 62 -31.85 -22.93 -26.40
N LYS A 63 -32.58 -22.16 -25.59
CA LYS A 63 -33.79 -22.63 -24.88
C LYS A 63 -35.11 -22.52 -25.66
N PHE A 64 -35.16 -21.95 -26.88
CA PHE A 64 -36.43 -21.78 -27.63
C PHE A 64 -36.91 -23.01 -28.42
N ASN A 65 -36.25 -24.17 -28.28
CA ASN A 65 -36.62 -25.40 -29.01
C ASN A 65 -38.00 -25.99 -28.63
N PHE A 66 -38.69 -25.45 -27.62
CA PHE A 66 -40.03 -25.90 -27.20
C PHE A 66 -41.19 -25.09 -27.80
N VAL A 67 -40.92 -23.99 -28.51
CA VAL A 67 -41.97 -23.19 -29.18
C VAL A 67 -42.45 -23.97 -30.41
N THR A 68 -43.57 -24.67 -30.27
CA THR A 68 -44.12 -25.56 -31.33
C THR A 68 -44.81 -24.82 -32.47
N GLU A 69 -45.13 -23.54 -32.28
CA GLU A 69 -45.87 -22.75 -33.26
C GLU A 69 -44.89 -22.04 -34.22
N LYS A 70 -44.86 -22.49 -35.48
CA LYS A 70 -43.98 -21.93 -36.54
C LYS A 70 -44.07 -20.40 -36.67
N ARG A 71 -45.23 -19.81 -36.34
CA ARG A 71 -45.49 -18.38 -36.45
C ARG A 71 -44.75 -17.57 -35.37
N VAL A 72 -44.81 -17.99 -34.11
CA VAL A 72 -44.06 -17.35 -32.99
C VAL A 72 -42.56 -17.43 -33.23
N ARG A 73 -42.07 -18.59 -33.71
CA ARG A 73 -40.65 -18.77 -34.01
C ARG A 73 -40.15 -17.82 -35.11
N LYS A 74 -41.00 -17.50 -36.09
CA LYS A 74 -40.68 -16.54 -37.15
C LYS A 74 -40.52 -15.12 -36.58
N GLU A 75 -41.43 -14.69 -35.70
CA GLU A 75 -41.35 -13.35 -35.08
C GLU A 75 -40.12 -13.23 -34.16
N ILE A 76 -39.78 -14.29 -33.43
CA ILE A 76 -38.55 -14.32 -32.61
C ILE A 76 -37.28 -14.22 -33.48
N MET A 77 -37.25 -14.87 -34.65
CA MET A 77 -36.13 -14.72 -35.60
C MET A 77 -36.03 -13.28 -36.16
N ASN A 78 -37.16 -12.59 -36.35
CA ASN A 78 -37.15 -11.18 -36.74
C ASN A 78 -36.59 -10.28 -35.63
N TRP A 79 -36.92 -10.55 -34.35
CA TRP A 79 -36.32 -9.83 -33.22
C TRP A 79 -34.81 -9.96 -33.20
N GLU A 80 -34.30 -11.17 -33.46
CA GLU A 80 -32.86 -11.42 -33.52
C GLU A 80 -32.16 -10.49 -34.52
N THR A 81 -32.76 -10.34 -35.71
CA THR A 81 -32.21 -9.46 -36.76
C THR A 81 -32.26 -7.98 -36.36
N THR A 82 -33.39 -7.50 -35.82
CA THR A 82 -33.57 -6.10 -35.45
C THR A 82 -32.71 -5.72 -34.24
N LEU A 83 -32.60 -6.60 -33.25
CA LEU A 83 -31.75 -6.40 -32.07
C LEU A 83 -30.26 -6.36 -32.45
N LYS A 84 -29.81 -7.18 -33.41
CA LYS A 84 -28.44 -7.10 -33.95
C LYS A 84 -28.17 -5.74 -34.60
N THR A 85 -29.12 -5.20 -35.36
CA THR A 85 -29.01 -3.85 -35.93
C THR A 85 -28.90 -2.79 -34.85
N ILE A 86 -29.75 -2.83 -33.82
CA ILE A 86 -29.72 -1.85 -32.73
C ILE A 86 -28.40 -1.94 -31.94
N ARG A 87 -27.89 -3.15 -31.68
CA ARG A 87 -26.60 -3.36 -31.02
C ARG A 87 -25.45 -2.65 -31.74
N ALA A 88 -25.42 -2.71 -33.06
CA ALA A 88 -24.37 -2.07 -33.86
C ALA A 88 -24.39 -0.52 -33.78
N LEU A 89 -25.53 0.06 -33.36
CA LEU A 89 -25.74 1.50 -33.22
C LEU A 89 -25.45 2.01 -31.80
N LEU A 90 -25.46 1.12 -30.79
CA LEU A 90 -25.28 1.48 -29.38
C LEU A 90 -23.97 2.24 -29.08
N PRO A 91 -22.80 1.84 -29.62
CA PRO A 91 -21.54 2.54 -29.32
C PRO A 91 -21.55 4.01 -29.79
N ASP A 92 -22.06 4.27 -30.99
CA ASP A 92 -22.17 5.63 -31.56
C ASP A 92 -23.28 6.45 -30.87
N ALA A 93 -24.36 5.80 -30.42
CA ALA A 93 -25.43 6.44 -29.65
C ALA A 93 -24.97 6.85 -28.24
N GLU A 94 -24.21 6.00 -27.54
CA GLU A 94 -23.64 6.32 -26.22
C GLU A 94 -22.67 7.51 -26.30
N GLU A 95 -21.86 7.62 -27.36
CA GLU A 95 -20.97 8.77 -27.57
C GLU A 95 -21.74 10.08 -27.86
N LYS A 96 -22.82 10.00 -28.63
CA LYS A 96 -23.63 11.18 -29.03
C LYS A 96 -24.64 11.63 -27.97
N LYS A 97 -24.95 10.80 -26.97
CA LYS A 97 -25.93 11.06 -25.89
C LYS A 97 -25.67 12.36 -25.11
N MET A 98 -24.40 12.72 -24.90
CA MET A 98 -24.02 13.92 -24.13
C MET A 98 -24.27 15.23 -24.88
N LYS A 99 -24.46 15.16 -26.21
CA LYS A 99 -24.57 16.34 -27.08
C LYS A 99 -25.90 16.42 -27.83
N ASN A 100 -26.67 15.33 -27.91
CA ASN A 100 -27.93 15.25 -28.66
C ASN A 100 -29.07 14.70 -27.79
N LEU A 101 -30.05 15.56 -27.47
CA LEU A 101 -31.21 15.22 -26.65
C LEU A 101 -32.10 14.13 -27.28
N ALA A 102 -32.21 14.08 -28.61
CA ALA A 102 -33.01 13.08 -29.31
C ALA A 102 -32.38 11.67 -29.19
N VAL A 103 -31.05 11.59 -29.15
CA VAL A 103 -30.31 10.33 -28.90
C VAL A 103 -30.49 9.88 -27.45
N LYS A 104 -30.57 10.82 -26.49
CA LYS A 104 -30.86 10.52 -25.09
C LYS A 104 -32.26 9.94 -24.88
N ILE A 105 -33.27 10.48 -25.56
CA ILE A 105 -34.65 9.95 -25.54
C ILE A 105 -34.69 8.56 -26.19
N TRP A 106 -34.04 8.39 -27.34
CA TRP A 106 -33.96 7.10 -28.02
C TRP A 106 -33.32 6.00 -27.16
N LEU A 107 -32.26 6.31 -26.41
CA LEU A 107 -31.64 5.35 -25.47
C LEU A 107 -32.54 4.99 -24.28
N ALA A 108 -33.39 5.93 -23.83
CA ALA A 108 -34.35 5.67 -22.76
C ALA A 108 -35.51 4.77 -23.24
N ASP A 109 -36.07 5.06 -24.43
CA ASP A 109 -37.09 4.22 -25.06
C ASP A 109 -36.56 2.80 -25.35
N LEU A 110 -35.28 2.68 -25.71
CA LEU A 110 -34.62 1.40 -25.93
C LEU A 110 -34.39 0.64 -24.62
N GLN A 111 -34.05 1.33 -23.54
CA GLN A 111 -33.91 0.73 -22.22
C GLN A 111 -35.23 0.13 -21.72
N ASP A 112 -36.32 0.88 -21.86
CA ASP A 112 -37.67 0.45 -21.49
C ASP A 112 -38.08 -0.81 -22.26
N LEU A 113 -37.90 -0.80 -23.59
CA LEU A 113 -38.20 -1.95 -24.44
C LEU A 113 -37.34 -3.18 -24.12
N ALA A 114 -36.11 -2.98 -23.65
CA ALA A 114 -35.23 -4.08 -23.29
C ALA A 114 -35.69 -4.78 -21.99
N TYR A 115 -36.32 -4.06 -21.05
CA TYR A 115 -36.98 -4.69 -19.91
C TYR A 115 -38.21 -5.51 -20.34
N ASP A 116 -39.04 -4.97 -21.25
CA ASP A 116 -40.19 -5.71 -21.79
C ASP A 116 -39.77 -7.01 -22.48
N VAL A 117 -38.64 -7.00 -23.20
CA VAL A 117 -38.09 -8.21 -23.82
C VAL A 117 -37.60 -9.20 -22.75
N ASP A 118 -36.90 -8.74 -21.71
CA ASP A 118 -36.40 -9.63 -20.65
C ASP A 118 -37.54 -10.31 -19.87
N ASP A 119 -38.62 -9.58 -19.58
CA ASP A 119 -39.82 -10.11 -18.94
C ASP A 119 -40.45 -11.25 -19.75
N ILE A 120 -40.54 -11.08 -21.08
CA ILE A 120 -41.05 -12.11 -21.99
C ILE A 120 -40.12 -13.33 -22.03
N LEU A 121 -38.80 -13.12 -22.03
CA LEU A 121 -37.82 -14.21 -22.01
C LEU A 121 -37.88 -15.02 -20.71
N ASP A 122 -38.12 -14.37 -19.56
CA ASP A 122 -38.29 -15.02 -18.27
C ASP A 122 -39.64 -15.77 -18.17
N GLU A 123 -40.72 -15.24 -18.78
CA GLU A 123 -42.01 -15.94 -18.91
C GLU A 123 -41.87 -17.22 -19.77
N PHE A 124 -41.09 -17.16 -20.86
CA PHE A 124 -40.73 -18.36 -21.65
C PHE A 124 -39.90 -19.37 -20.86
N ALA A 125 -38.92 -18.91 -20.08
CA ALA A 125 -38.10 -19.79 -19.24
C ALA A 125 -38.95 -20.51 -18.18
N THR A 126 -39.91 -19.80 -17.60
CA THR A 126 -40.87 -20.33 -16.61
C THR A 126 -41.78 -21.38 -17.22
N GLU A 127 -42.34 -21.13 -18.40
CA GLU A 127 -43.19 -22.10 -19.11
C GLU A 127 -42.39 -23.33 -19.57
N ALA A 128 -41.12 -23.18 -19.96
CA ALA A 128 -40.25 -24.30 -20.30
C ALA A 128 -40.00 -25.22 -19.09
N LEU A 129 -39.80 -24.64 -17.90
CA LEU A 129 -39.69 -25.39 -16.64
C LEU A 129 -41.00 -26.08 -16.28
N ARG A 130 -42.14 -25.39 -16.41
CA ARG A 130 -43.47 -25.97 -16.18
C ARG A 130 -43.73 -27.18 -17.07
N ARG A 131 -43.39 -27.12 -18.36
CA ARG A 131 -43.57 -28.24 -19.30
C ARG A 131 -42.61 -29.41 -19.02
N LYS A 132 -41.37 -29.14 -18.57
CA LYS A 132 -40.47 -30.19 -18.08
C LYS A 132 -41.06 -30.89 -16.84
N TYR A 133 -41.63 -30.12 -15.92
CA TYR A 133 -42.26 -30.63 -14.72
C TYR A 133 -43.52 -31.47 -15.01
N MET A 134 -44.37 -31.03 -15.94
CA MET A 134 -45.56 -31.79 -16.37
C MET A 134 -45.21 -33.08 -17.12
N LYS A 135 -44.15 -33.09 -17.95
CA LYS A 135 -43.65 -34.32 -18.59
C LYS A 135 -43.09 -35.34 -17.59
N ALA A 136 -42.55 -34.89 -16.46
CA ALA A 136 -42.07 -35.77 -15.40
C ALA A 136 -43.22 -36.44 -14.62
N HIS A 137 -44.43 -35.86 -14.63
CA HIS A 137 -45.61 -36.40 -13.93
C HIS A 137 -46.60 -37.18 -14.84
N GLN A 138 -46.44 -37.13 -16.17
CA GLN A 138 -47.26 -37.89 -17.14
C GLN A 138 -46.60 -39.21 -17.61
N ALA A 139 -45.90 -39.93 -16.73
CA ALA A 139 -45.31 -41.23 -17.05
C ALA A 139 -46.32 -42.40 -16.98
N SER A 140 -47.62 -42.15 -16.79
CA SER A 140 -48.67 -43.18 -16.81
C SER A 140 -49.95 -42.66 -17.46
N THR A 141 -50.18 -43.04 -18.73
CA THR A 141 -51.47 -43.48 -19.36
C THR A 141 -51.40 -43.37 -20.90
N SER A 142 -51.73 -44.49 -21.56
CA SER A 142 -51.96 -44.81 -22.99
C SER A 142 -51.28 -44.03 -24.17
N LYS A 143 -50.83 -44.81 -25.17
CA LYS A 143 -50.19 -44.38 -26.43
C LYS A 143 -51.06 -43.48 -27.36
N ALA A 144 -52.29 -43.14 -26.99
CA ALA A 144 -53.16 -42.27 -27.79
C ALA A 144 -53.02 -40.77 -27.46
N GLN A 145 -52.27 -40.39 -26.42
CA GLN A 145 -52.18 -38.98 -25.97
C GLN A 145 -50.89 -38.26 -26.39
N LYS A 146 -50.14 -38.78 -27.37
CA LYS A 146 -48.99 -38.07 -27.94
C LYS A 146 -49.37 -36.93 -28.90
N PHE A 147 -50.62 -36.85 -29.36
CA PHE A 147 -51.09 -35.84 -30.31
C PHE A 147 -52.01 -34.75 -29.70
N LEU A 148 -52.34 -34.80 -28.41
CA LEU A 148 -53.27 -33.84 -27.78
C LEU A 148 -52.66 -32.92 -26.71
N THR A 149 -51.37 -33.06 -26.38
CA THR A 149 -50.70 -32.15 -25.42
C THR A 149 -50.37 -30.77 -25.99
N SER A 150 -50.51 -30.57 -27.31
CA SER A 150 -50.31 -29.26 -27.96
C SER A 150 -51.58 -28.41 -28.10
N LEU A 151 -52.76 -28.94 -27.74
CA LEU A 151 -54.07 -28.29 -27.94
C LEU A 151 -54.81 -27.96 -26.63
N HIS A 152 -54.14 -28.01 -25.47
CA HIS A 152 -54.79 -27.65 -24.21
C HIS A 152 -55.20 -26.16 -24.22
N PRO A 153 -56.42 -25.79 -23.78
CA PRO A 153 -56.91 -24.42 -23.81
C PRO A 153 -55.95 -23.42 -23.15
N SER A 154 -55.29 -23.80 -22.05
CA SER A 154 -54.30 -22.95 -21.38
C SER A 154 -53.00 -22.73 -22.18
N SER A 155 -52.58 -23.70 -23.01
CA SER A 155 -51.40 -23.56 -23.88
C SER A 155 -51.70 -22.71 -25.12
N ILE A 156 -52.93 -22.82 -25.65
CA ILE A 156 -53.42 -21.95 -26.73
C ILE A 156 -53.61 -20.52 -26.22
N MET A 157 -54.15 -20.36 -25.01
CA MET A 157 -54.38 -19.05 -24.38
C MET A 157 -53.06 -18.36 -23.99
N PHE A 158 -52.07 -19.12 -23.50
CA PHE A 158 -50.70 -18.62 -23.29
C PHE A 158 -50.06 -18.18 -24.62
N ASN A 159 -50.11 -18.99 -25.67
CA ASN A 159 -49.58 -18.63 -26.99
C ASN A 159 -50.27 -17.39 -27.59
N TYR A 160 -51.59 -17.25 -27.43
CA TYR A 160 -52.36 -16.11 -27.93
C TYR A 160 -52.00 -14.80 -27.20
N LYS A 161 -51.93 -14.83 -25.86
CA LYS A 161 -51.47 -13.68 -25.04
C LYS A 161 -50.06 -13.27 -25.42
N MET A 162 -49.15 -14.26 -25.45
CA MET A 162 -47.75 -14.07 -25.80
C MET A 162 -47.57 -13.52 -27.22
N MET A 163 -48.40 -13.95 -28.18
CA MET A 163 -48.38 -13.42 -29.56
C MET A 163 -48.75 -11.94 -29.62
N SER A 164 -49.66 -11.47 -28.77
CA SER A 164 -50.02 -10.05 -28.69
C SER A 164 -48.86 -9.21 -28.15
N GLU A 165 -48.24 -9.66 -27.06
CA GLU A 165 -47.08 -8.99 -26.44
C GLU A 165 -45.86 -9.01 -27.37
N ILE A 166 -45.62 -10.12 -28.08
CA ILE A 166 -44.54 -10.25 -29.06
C ILE A 166 -44.72 -9.28 -30.24
N LYS A 167 -45.95 -9.13 -30.75
CA LYS A 167 -46.22 -8.20 -31.86
C LYS A 167 -46.02 -6.75 -31.45
N GLU A 168 -46.39 -6.41 -30.22
CA GLU A 168 -46.22 -5.05 -29.71
C GLU A 168 -44.75 -4.70 -29.50
N ILE A 169 -43.96 -5.61 -28.93
CA ILE A 169 -42.49 -5.44 -28.82
C ILE A 169 -41.85 -5.37 -30.21
N MET A 170 -42.29 -6.19 -31.17
CA MET A 170 -41.76 -6.12 -32.54
C MET A 170 -42.00 -4.75 -33.18
N ARG A 171 -43.23 -4.23 -33.06
CA ARG A 171 -43.59 -2.91 -33.58
C ARG A 171 -42.72 -1.81 -32.97
N ARG A 172 -42.45 -1.88 -31.66
CA ARG A 172 -41.57 -0.93 -30.95
C ARG A 172 -40.10 -1.08 -31.36
N LEU A 173 -39.62 -2.31 -31.57
CA LEU A 173 -38.27 -2.59 -32.07
C LEU A 173 -38.06 -2.02 -33.47
N GLU A 174 -39.02 -2.22 -34.37
CA GLU A 174 -38.98 -1.70 -35.75
C GLU A 174 -39.04 -0.17 -35.78
N ASP A 175 -39.88 0.46 -34.95
CA ASP A 175 -39.93 1.92 -34.82
C ASP A 175 -38.60 2.50 -34.32
N LEU A 176 -38.00 1.90 -33.28
CA LEU A 176 -36.68 2.33 -32.79
C LEU A 176 -35.57 2.13 -33.82
N ALA A 177 -35.60 1.02 -34.56
CA ALA A 177 -34.64 0.76 -35.64
C ALA A 177 -34.81 1.75 -36.81
N ALA A 178 -36.05 2.13 -37.14
CA ALA A 178 -36.36 3.10 -38.19
C ALA A 178 -35.92 4.53 -37.83
N ARG A 179 -36.03 4.92 -36.54
CA ARG A 179 -35.55 6.22 -36.05
C ARG A 179 -34.04 6.43 -36.23
N LYS A 180 -33.24 5.38 -36.51
CA LYS A 180 -31.78 5.49 -36.72
C LYS A 180 -31.41 6.52 -37.81
N SER A 181 -32.16 6.54 -38.92
CA SER A 181 -31.87 7.39 -40.08
C SER A 181 -32.03 8.88 -39.75
N ASN A 182 -32.98 9.20 -38.86
CA ASN A 182 -33.24 10.57 -38.42
C ASN A 182 -32.24 11.05 -37.36
N LEU A 183 -31.59 10.12 -36.65
CA LEU A 183 -30.61 10.39 -35.59
C LEU A 183 -29.15 10.38 -36.07
N GLN A 184 -28.90 10.10 -37.37
CA GLN A 184 -27.57 10.00 -37.99
C GLN A 184 -26.61 9.06 -37.22
N LEU A 185 -27.13 7.93 -36.72
CA LEU A 185 -26.34 6.91 -36.02
C LEU A 185 -25.62 5.99 -37.02
N ARG A 186 -24.34 5.67 -36.78
CA ARG A 186 -23.50 4.83 -37.65
C ARG A 186 -23.28 3.45 -37.04
N GLU A 187 -23.28 2.42 -37.87
CA GLU A 187 -22.96 1.06 -37.46
C GLU A 187 -21.44 0.91 -37.30
N ILE A 188 -20.98 0.47 -36.11
CA ILE A 188 -19.57 0.20 -35.83
C ILE A 188 -19.41 -1.31 -35.65
N ASP A 189 -18.57 -1.93 -36.49
CA ASP A 189 -18.35 -3.38 -36.49
C ASP A 189 -17.35 -3.78 -35.38
N VAL A 190 -17.82 -4.46 -34.32
CA VAL A 190 -17.02 -4.78 -33.13
C VAL A 190 -16.65 -6.27 -33.11
N GLY A 191 -15.49 -6.60 -33.69
CA GLY A 191 -14.89 -7.94 -33.64
C GLY A 191 -13.74 -8.08 -32.64
N ARG A 192 -14.01 -8.18 -31.32
CA ARG A 192 -13.24 -8.96 -30.32
C ARG A 192 -13.83 -8.83 -28.90
N PRO A 193 -13.92 -9.91 -28.08
CA PRO A 193 -14.30 -9.78 -26.67
C PRO A 193 -13.17 -9.13 -25.85
N MET A 194 -13.53 -8.17 -24.99
CA MET A 194 -12.60 -7.58 -24.01
C MET A 194 -12.33 -8.54 -22.83
N PRO A 195 -11.11 -8.56 -22.24
CA PRO A 195 -10.78 -9.44 -21.12
C PRO A 195 -11.33 -8.91 -19.77
N ILE A 196 -11.78 -9.83 -18.92
CA ILE A 196 -12.07 -9.59 -17.50
C ILE A 196 -10.80 -9.08 -16.80
N PRO A 197 -10.84 -7.95 -16.04
CA PRO A 197 -9.65 -7.46 -15.35
C PRO A 197 -9.24 -8.40 -14.21
N LYS A 198 -8.06 -9.01 -14.34
CA LYS A 198 -7.33 -9.57 -13.19
C LYS A 198 -6.93 -8.44 -12.26
N SER A 199 -7.22 -8.58 -10.97
CA SER A 199 -6.89 -7.58 -9.95
C SER A 199 -5.38 -7.36 -9.89
N ARG A 200 -4.93 -6.12 -10.13
CA ARG A 200 -3.60 -5.68 -9.73
C ARG A 200 -3.67 -5.23 -8.27
N SER A 201 -2.90 -5.91 -7.42
CA SER A 201 -2.50 -5.47 -6.10
C SER A 201 -1.61 -4.21 -6.22
N SER A 202 -2.22 -3.03 -6.17
CA SER A 202 -1.50 -1.77 -5.97
C SER A 202 -1.80 -1.21 -4.59
N THR A 203 -0.81 -1.29 -3.71
CA THR A 203 -0.73 -0.57 -2.44
C THR A 203 -0.46 0.92 -2.71
N SER A 204 -1.52 1.71 -2.91
CA SER A 204 -1.44 3.18 -2.94
C SER A 204 -2.48 3.77 -2.00
N LEU A 205 -2.06 4.78 -1.23
CA LEU A 205 -2.78 5.46 -0.14
C LEU A 205 -4.28 5.71 -0.44
N TYR A 206 -5.09 5.21 0.50
CA TYR A 206 -6.53 5.01 0.48
C TYR A 206 -7.38 6.28 0.24
N SER A 207 -7.93 6.43 -0.95
CA SER A 207 -9.13 7.24 -1.17
C SER A 207 -10.32 6.51 -0.56
N ARG A 208 -10.89 7.03 0.52
CA ARG A 208 -12.11 6.47 1.14
C ARG A 208 -13.31 6.80 0.25
N CYS A 209 -14.04 5.79 -0.21
CA CYS A 209 -15.30 5.96 -0.91
C CYS A 209 -16.43 6.05 0.11
N TYR A 210 -17.14 7.18 0.15
CA TYR A 210 -18.28 7.39 1.04
C TYR A 210 -19.57 7.04 0.29
N LEU A 211 -20.45 6.28 0.94
CA LEU A 211 -21.80 6.00 0.46
C LEU A 211 -22.76 6.36 1.59
N SER A 212 -23.69 7.28 1.35
CA SER A 212 -24.66 7.66 2.38
C SER A 212 -25.66 6.53 2.62
N ASN A 213 -26.08 6.33 3.88
CA ASN A 213 -27.04 5.28 4.24
C ASN A 213 -28.40 5.44 3.53
N ASN A 214 -28.79 6.67 3.20
CA ASN A 214 -30.01 6.93 2.44
C ASN A 214 -29.91 6.39 1.01
N VAL A 215 -28.77 6.62 0.34
CA VAL A 215 -28.53 6.09 -1.00
C VAL A 215 -28.48 4.56 -0.95
N LEU A 216 -27.77 3.99 0.03
CA LEU A 216 -27.72 2.53 0.21
C LEU A 216 -29.13 1.94 0.44
N ASN A 217 -29.96 2.57 1.26
CA ASN A 217 -31.34 2.15 1.50
C ASN A 217 -32.20 2.15 0.23
N HIS A 218 -32.13 3.23 -0.56
CA HIS A 218 -32.86 3.32 -1.82
C HIS A 218 -32.37 2.29 -2.83
N LEU A 219 -31.04 2.11 -2.96
CA LEU A 219 -30.43 1.13 -3.86
C LEU A 219 -30.85 -0.31 -3.50
N LEU A 220 -30.73 -0.70 -2.23
CA LEU A 220 -31.10 -2.05 -1.78
C LEU A 220 -32.61 -2.32 -1.96
N SER A 221 -33.45 -1.29 -1.88
CA SER A 221 -34.90 -1.43 -2.09
C SER A 221 -35.30 -1.51 -3.56
N ALA A 222 -34.55 -0.86 -4.45
CA ALA A 222 -34.84 -0.83 -5.89
C ALA A 222 -34.31 -2.08 -6.63
N LEU A 223 -33.18 -2.63 -6.20
CA LEU A 223 -32.41 -3.60 -6.97
C LEU A 223 -32.77 -5.08 -6.67
N LYS A 224 -34.06 -5.43 -6.77
CA LYS A 224 -34.61 -6.73 -6.31
C LYS A 224 -33.99 -7.99 -6.94
N CYS A 225 -33.45 -7.88 -8.16
CA CYS A 225 -32.85 -9.00 -8.90
C CYS A 225 -31.33 -9.14 -8.67
N VAL A 226 -30.74 -8.35 -7.75
CA VAL A 226 -29.30 -8.41 -7.49
C VAL A 226 -28.90 -9.75 -6.92
N ARG A 227 -27.83 -10.29 -7.51
CA ARG A 227 -27.24 -11.56 -7.15
C ARG A 227 -25.87 -11.42 -6.46
N VAL A 228 -25.12 -10.40 -6.87
CA VAL A 228 -23.80 -10.05 -6.33
C VAL A 228 -23.84 -8.61 -5.83
N LEU A 229 -23.49 -8.40 -4.56
CA LEU A 229 -23.40 -7.08 -3.94
C LEU A 229 -22.03 -6.94 -3.29
N SER A 230 -21.18 -6.04 -3.80
CA SER A 230 -19.91 -5.70 -3.17
C SER A 230 -19.90 -4.23 -2.74
N LEU A 231 -19.77 -4.01 -1.44
CA LEU A 231 -19.54 -2.72 -0.80
C LEU A 231 -18.13 -2.64 -0.21
N LYS A 232 -17.21 -3.44 -0.76
CA LYS A 232 -15.84 -3.52 -0.30
C LYS A 232 -15.16 -2.15 -0.29
N ARG A 233 -14.46 -1.81 0.80
CA ARG A 233 -13.74 -0.54 1.05
C ARG A 233 -14.61 0.72 1.13
N TYR A 234 -15.94 0.61 1.08
CA TYR A 234 -16.79 1.75 1.36
C TYR A 234 -16.80 2.06 2.86
N TYR A 235 -16.83 3.35 3.19
CA TYR A 235 -16.91 3.80 4.57
C TYR A 235 -18.35 3.71 5.09
N ILE A 236 -18.79 2.48 5.39
CA ILE A 236 -20.13 2.16 5.88
C ILE A 236 -20.04 1.60 7.30
N THR A 237 -20.90 2.07 8.20
CA THR A 237 -20.96 1.65 9.61
C THR A 237 -22.11 0.71 9.93
N GLU A 238 -23.13 0.66 9.08
CA GLU A 238 -24.31 -0.19 9.23
C GLU A 238 -24.85 -0.61 7.85
N ILE A 239 -25.29 -1.87 7.74
CA ILE A 239 -26.03 -2.34 6.57
C ILE A 239 -27.52 -2.24 6.88
N PRO A 240 -28.32 -1.54 6.06
CA PRO A 240 -29.73 -1.40 6.34
C PRO A 240 -30.50 -2.71 6.24
N SER A 241 -31.59 -2.83 7.00
CA SER A 241 -32.45 -4.03 7.01
C SER A 241 -33.11 -4.33 5.65
N SER A 242 -33.19 -3.35 4.76
CA SER A 242 -33.68 -3.48 3.38
C SER A 242 -32.87 -4.48 2.54
N ILE A 243 -31.66 -4.88 2.95
CA ILE A 243 -30.90 -5.95 2.30
C ILE A 243 -31.67 -7.28 2.22
N GLY A 244 -32.58 -7.54 3.18
CA GLY A 244 -33.44 -8.73 3.16
C GLY A 244 -34.41 -8.78 1.97
N ASN A 245 -34.62 -7.67 1.27
CA ASN A 245 -35.45 -7.64 0.06
C ASN A 245 -34.75 -8.28 -1.15
N LEU A 246 -33.43 -8.46 -1.11
CA LEU A 246 -32.62 -9.01 -2.20
C LEU A 246 -32.64 -10.54 -2.21
N LYS A 247 -33.81 -11.13 -2.49
CA LYS A 247 -34.04 -12.59 -2.40
C LYS A 247 -33.14 -13.44 -3.31
N HIS A 248 -32.56 -12.86 -4.35
CA HIS A 248 -31.65 -13.53 -5.28
C HIS A 248 -30.17 -13.37 -4.94
N LEU A 249 -29.85 -12.67 -3.84
CA LEU A 249 -28.48 -12.40 -3.43
C LEU A 249 -27.78 -13.69 -2.99
N TYR A 250 -26.66 -14.01 -3.64
CA TYR A 250 -25.83 -15.17 -3.30
C TYR A 250 -24.40 -14.76 -2.85
N TYR A 251 -23.92 -13.58 -3.24
CA TYR A 251 -22.57 -13.10 -2.93
C TYR A 251 -22.57 -11.66 -2.37
N PRO A 252 -22.72 -11.48 -1.05
CA PRO A 252 -22.38 -10.25 -0.35
C PRO A 252 -20.89 -10.13 0.02
N ASP A 253 -20.28 -9.00 -0.33
CA ASP A 253 -18.92 -8.62 0.09
C ASP A 253 -18.91 -7.25 0.78
N PHE A 254 -18.69 -7.27 2.09
CA PHE A 254 -18.55 -6.09 2.95
C PHE A 254 -17.12 -5.90 3.46
N SER A 255 -16.13 -6.50 2.79
CA SER A 255 -14.74 -6.45 3.25
C SER A 255 -14.19 -5.02 3.35
N TYR A 256 -13.32 -4.77 4.32
CA TYR A 256 -12.69 -3.46 4.58
C TYR A 256 -13.70 -2.33 4.84
N THR A 257 -14.86 -2.65 5.39
CA THR A 257 -15.85 -1.66 5.85
C THR A 257 -15.74 -1.47 7.37
N LYS A 258 -16.52 -0.53 7.94
CA LYS A 258 -16.55 -0.25 9.38
C LYS A 258 -17.86 -0.73 10.03
N ILE A 259 -18.51 -1.72 9.42
CA ILE A 259 -19.77 -2.28 9.91
C ILE A 259 -19.58 -2.91 11.29
N LYS A 260 -20.55 -2.69 12.17
CA LYS A 260 -20.53 -3.25 13.53
C LYS A 260 -21.23 -4.59 13.66
N SER A 261 -22.30 -4.77 12.89
CA SER A 261 -23.12 -5.97 12.86
C SER A 261 -23.82 -6.12 11.51
N LEU A 262 -24.30 -7.32 11.22
CA LEU A 262 -25.18 -7.58 10.10
C LEU A 262 -26.66 -7.49 10.55
N PRO A 263 -27.55 -6.90 9.75
CA PRO A 263 -28.97 -6.85 10.08
C PRO A 263 -29.58 -8.25 10.05
N ASP A 264 -30.52 -8.52 10.96
CA ASP A 264 -31.18 -9.82 11.08
C ASP A 264 -31.84 -10.31 9.77
N SER A 265 -32.22 -9.38 8.90
CA SER A 265 -32.83 -9.68 7.61
C SER A 265 -31.87 -10.37 6.64
N ILE A 266 -30.54 -10.24 6.79
CA ILE A 266 -29.58 -10.96 5.93
C ILE A 266 -29.69 -12.48 6.11
N TYR A 267 -30.01 -12.94 7.32
CA TYR A 267 -30.13 -14.37 7.64
C TYR A 267 -31.44 -14.99 7.11
N SER A 268 -32.32 -14.18 6.50
CA SER A 268 -33.51 -14.66 5.78
C SER A 268 -33.25 -14.96 4.30
N LEU A 269 -32.04 -14.66 3.80
CA LEU A 269 -31.64 -14.86 2.41
C LEU A 269 -31.16 -16.30 2.19
N TYR A 270 -32.07 -17.21 1.89
CA TYR A 270 -31.79 -18.65 1.76
C TYR A 270 -30.90 -19.04 0.55
N ASN A 271 -30.71 -18.15 -0.42
CA ASN A 271 -29.82 -18.39 -1.59
C ASN A 271 -28.36 -17.96 -1.33
N LEU A 272 -28.02 -17.51 -0.11
CA LEU A 272 -26.71 -16.96 0.19
C LEU A 272 -25.64 -18.07 0.23
N GLU A 273 -24.68 -18.00 -0.70
CA GLU A 273 -23.59 -18.97 -0.80
C GLU A 273 -22.27 -18.44 -0.23
N THR A 274 -22.01 -17.14 -0.37
CA THR A 274 -20.72 -16.52 0.03
C THR A 274 -20.95 -15.25 0.83
N LEU A 275 -20.33 -15.13 2.00
CA LEU A 275 -20.35 -13.93 2.84
C LEU A 275 -18.92 -13.50 3.19
N LEU A 276 -18.50 -12.33 2.66
CA LEU A 276 -17.17 -11.79 2.91
C LEU A 276 -17.21 -10.58 3.87
N LEU A 277 -16.48 -10.69 4.97
CA LEU A 277 -16.36 -9.72 6.06
C LEU A 277 -14.89 -9.42 6.39
N ARG A 278 -13.97 -9.59 5.44
CA ARG A 278 -12.52 -9.43 5.66
C ARG A 278 -12.19 -8.05 6.19
N PHE A 279 -11.35 -7.95 7.21
CA PHE A 279 -10.85 -6.71 7.82
C PHE A 279 -11.96 -5.74 8.24
N CYS A 280 -13.10 -6.27 8.70
CA CYS A 280 -14.12 -5.48 9.39
C CYS A 280 -13.74 -5.34 10.87
N GLU A 281 -12.84 -4.40 11.15
CA GLU A 281 -12.22 -4.23 12.49
C GLU A 281 -13.20 -3.92 13.62
N ASN A 282 -14.39 -3.39 13.31
CA ASN A 282 -15.41 -3.03 14.30
C ASN A 282 -16.54 -4.09 14.41
N PHE A 283 -16.42 -5.23 13.73
CA PHE A 283 -17.50 -6.21 13.66
C PHE A 283 -17.53 -7.06 14.94
N GLU A 284 -18.55 -6.87 15.76
CA GLU A 284 -18.58 -7.34 17.16
C GLU A 284 -19.08 -8.79 17.30
N LYS A 285 -20.09 -9.21 16.51
CA LYS A 285 -20.69 -10.54 16.66
C LYS A 285 -21.39 -11.04 15.41
N LEU A 286 -21.35 -12.37 15.24
CA LEU A 286 -22.23 -13.11 14.33
C LEU A 286 -23.52 -13.49 15.06
N SER A 287 -24.67 -13.43 14.39
CA SER A 287 -25.96 -13.78 15.01
C SER A 287 -26.15 -15.29 15.11
N LEU A 288 -26.89 -15.77 16.12
CA LEU A 288 -27.33 -17.17 16.26
C LEU A 288 -28.18 -17.64 15.06
N LYS A 289 -28.75 -16.69 14.30
CA LYS A 289 -29.50 -16.95 13.07
C LYS A 289 -28.62 -17.40 11.89
N LEU A 290 -27.29 -17.31 12.00
CA LEU A 290 -26.35 -17.75 10.96
C LEU A 290 -26.56 -19.21 10.59
N GLY A 291 -26.84 -20.09 11.56
CA GLY A 291 -27.07 -21.52 11.34
C GLY A 291 -28.32 -21.87 10.51
N ILE A 292 -29.11 -20.88 10.09
CA ILE A 292 -30.28 -21.07 9.18
C ILE A 292 -29.83 -21.08 7.71
N LEU A 293 -28.66 -20.51 7.37
CA LEU A 293 -28.16 -20.38 6.01
C LEU A 293 -27.54 -21.69 5.48
N ASP A 294 -28.36 -22.72 5.29
CA ASP A 294 -27.94 -24.07 4.86
C ASP A 294 -27.13 -24.13 3.55
N ASN A 295 -27.33 -23.19 2.63
CA ASN A 295 -26.59 -23.08 1.37
C ASN A 295 -25.24 -22.34 1.47
N LEU A 296 -24.89 -21.81 2.65
CA LEU A 296 -23.64 -21.07 2.82
C LEU A 296 -22.42 -21.98 2.63
N CYS A 297 -21.62 -21.67 1.63
CA CYS A 297 -20.41 -22.41 1.25
C CYS A 297 -19.14 -21.67 1.69
N HIS A 298 -19.15 -20.34 1.74
CA HIS A 298 -17.96 -19.54 2.01
C HIS A 298 -18.25 -18.44 3.03
N LEU A 299 -17.61 -18.51 4.19
CA LEU A 299 -17.65 -17.48 5.22
C LEU A 299 -16.24 -17.00 5.52
N ASP A 300 -15.96 -15.75 5.18
CA ASP A 300 -14.64 -15.16 5.43
C ASP A 300 -14.74 -13.97 6.37
N ILE A 301 -14.20 -14.16 7.57
CA ILE A 301 -14.15 -13.17 8.66
C ILE A 301 -12.71 -12.79 9.02
N THR A 302 -11.76 -13.00 8.08
CA THR A 302 -10.33 -12.72 8.29
C THR A 302 -10.12 -11.30 8.78
N GLY A 303 -9.39 -11.11 9.89
CA GLY A 303 -9.10 -9.77 10.44
C GLY A 303 -10.28 -9.12 11.20
N GLY A 304 -11.39 -9.83 11.41
CA GLY A 304 -12.47 -9.45 12.32
C GLY A 304 -12.07 -9.67 13.77
N ASN A 305 -11.14 -8.86 14.29
CA ASN A 305 -10.53 -9.06 15.61
C ASN A 305 -11.45 -8.75 16.80
N SER A 306 -12.66 -8.22 16.55
CA SER A 306 -13.65 -7.89 17.58
C SER A 306 -14.67 -9.00 17.84
N ILE A 307 -14.66 -10.09 17.07
CA ILE A 307 -15.56 -11.22 17.27
C ILE A 307 -15.05 -12.02 18.48
N GLU A 308 -15.84 -12.09 19.54
CA GLU A 308 -15.47 -12.79 20.78
C GLU A 308 -15.69 -14.30 20.71
N GLU A 309 -16.71 -14.77 19.98
CA GLU A 309 -17.03 -16.20 19.86
C GLU A 309 -17.80 -16.53 18.58
N MET A 310 -17.73 -17.80 18.14
CA MET A 310 -18.61 -18.33 17.10
C MET A 310 -20.03 -18.54 17.63
N PRO A 311 -21.07 -18.22 16.83
CA PRO A 311 -22.46 -18.38 17.26
C PRO A 311 -22.84 -19.85 17.37
N SER A 312 -23.69 -20.20 18.33
CA SER A 312 -24.24 -21.56 18.42
C SER A 312 -25.08 -21.89 17.18
N GLY A 313 -24.97 -23.13 16.70
CA GLY A 313 -25.56 -23.58 15.45
C GLY A 313 -24.70 -23.40 14.20
N ILE A 314 -23.45 -22.94 14.30
CA ILE A 314 -22.49 -22.94 13.18
C ILE A 314 -22.31 -24.34 12.58
N GLY A 315 -22.37 -25.40 13.41
CA GLY A 315 -22.26 -26.79 12.96
C GLY A 315 -23.42 -27.27 12.07
N LYS A 316 -24.50 -26.48 11.93
CA LYS A 316 -25.60 -26.77 11.01
C LYS A 316 -25.25 -26.49 9.54
N LEU A 317 -24.21 -25.69 9.29
CA LEU A 317 -23.76 -25.28 7.96
C LEU A 317 -22.94 -26.39 7.28
N LYS A 318 -23.59 -27.52 6.96
CA LYS A 318 -22.91 -28.72 6.41
C LYS A 318 -22.27 -28.49 5.04
N ASN A 319 -22.72 -27.50 4.29
CA ASN A 319 -22.18 -27.13 2.97
C ASN A 319 -20.98 -26.17 3.05
N LEU A 320 -20.60 -25.72 4.25
CA LEU A 320 -19.51 -24.78 4.42
C LEU A 320 -18.18 -25.42 4.02
N GLN A 321 -17.55 -24.83 3.00
CA GLN A 321 -16.28 -25.26 2.43
C GLN A 321 -15.14 -24.35 2.86
N VAL A 322 -15.37 -23.04 2.99
CA VAL A 322 -14.34 -22.10 3.43
C VAL A 322 -14.81 -21.38 4.68
N LEU A 323 -14.01 -21.50 5.73
CA LEU A 323 -14.17 -20.78 6.98
C LEU A 323 -12.82 -20.23 7.41
N SER A 324 -12.63 -18.91 7.28
CA SER A 324 -11.30 -18.33 7.53
C SER A 324 -10.88 -18.43 9.00
N ASN A 325 -11.79 -18.07 9.92
CA ASN A 325 -11.50 -18.05 11.36
C ASN A 325 -12.60 -18.79 12.13
N PHE A 326 -12.22 -19.48 13.19
CA PHE A 326 -13.10 -20.06 14.18
C PHE A 326 -12.68 -19.57 15.57
N ILE A 327 -13.53 -18.83 16.27
CA ILE A 327 -13.23 -18.24 17.58
C ILE A 327 -13.90 -19.04 18.70
N VAL A 328 -13.11 -19.61 19.61
CA VAL A 328 -13.60 -20.35 20.78
C VAL A 328 -13.99 -19.35 21.88
N GLY A 329 -15.25 -19.35 22.33
CA GLY A 329 -15.77 -18.41 23.34
C GLY A 329 -15.41 -18.80 24.77
N GLN A 330 -15.46 -17.84 25.71
CA GLN A 330 -15.12 -18.01 27.14
C GLN A 330 -16.14 -18.85 27.96
N GLY A 331 -17.16 -19.42 27.30
CA GLY A 331 -18.17 -20.26 27.93
C GLY A 331 -17.68 -21.70 28.21
N ASP A 332 -18.60 -22.66 28.12
CA ASP A 332 -18.36 -24.10 28.34
C ASP A 332 -17.46 -24.80 27.30
N GLY A 333 -16.81 -24.04 26.40
CA GLY A 333 -15.99 -24.59 25.31
C GLY A 333 -16.76 -25.50 24.35
N LEU A 334 -18.10 -25.60 24.44
CA LEU A 334 -18.90 -26.52 23.63
C LEU A 334 -18.93 -26.11 22.15
N ASN A 335 -18.64 -24.85 21.84
CA ASN A 335 -18.71 -24.35 20.47
C ASN A 335 -17.73 -25.08 19.54
N ILE A 336 -16.55 -25.48 20.03
CA ILE A 336 -15.54 -26.19 19.22
C ILE A 336 -16.03 -27.57 18.77
N ARG A 337 -16.94 -28.20 19.53
CA ARG A 337 -17.55 -29.49 19.19
C ARG A 337 -18.41 -29.39 17.94
N GLU A 338 -19.05 -28.24 17.71
CA GLU A 338 -19.86 -28.01 16.51
C GLU A 338 -19.02 -28.05 15.22
N MET A 339 -17.73 -27.73 15.29
CA MET A 339 -16.80 -27.84 14.16
C MET A 339 -16.68 -29.27 13.64
N GLY A 340 -16.92 -30.27 14.50
CA GLY A 340 -16.97 -31.68 14.10
C GLY A 340 -17.97 -31.96 12.99
N ASN A 341 -19.04 -31.15 12.87
CA ASN A 341 -20.06 -31.29 11.83
C ASN A 341 -19.69 -30.61 10.50
N LEU A 342 -18.64 -29.77 10.47
CA LEU A 342 -18.18 -29.05 9.30
C LEU A 342 -17.15 -29.89 8.51
N SER A 343 -17.58 -31.03 7.96
CA SER A 343 -16.68 -32.02 7.35
C SER A 343 -16.11 -31.59 5.99
N ASN A 344 -16.71 -30.62 5.32
CA ASN A 344 -16.36 -30.21 3.95
C ASN A 344 -15.39 -29.03 3.88
N LEU A 345 -14.81 -28.61 5.02
CA LEU A 345 -13.87 -27.50 5.08
C LEU A 345 -12.61 -27.81 4.25
N LYS A 346 -12.18 -26.80 3.49
CA LYS A 346 -11.04 -26.84 2.58
C LYS A 346 -10.13 -25.64 2.77
N ASP A 347 -8.96 -25.70 2.16
CA ASP A 347 -7.98 -24.62 2.09
C ASP A 347 -7.44 -24.23 3.47
N GLN A 348 -7.84 -23.08 4.02
CA GLN A 348 -7.28 -22.49 5.22
C GLN A 348 -8.31 -22.37 6.35
N LEU A 349 -7.89 -22.75 7.56
CA LEU A 349 -8.65 -22.56 8.79
C LEU A 349 -7.74 -22.01 9.90
N CYS A 350 -8.16 -20.93 10.55
CA CYS A 350 -7.50 -20.39 11.73
C CYS A 350 -8.40 -20.53 12.96
N ILE A 351 -7.97 -21.26 14.00
CA ILE A 351 -8.72 -21.43 15.26
C ILE A 351 -8.11 -20.51 16.33
N PHE A 352 -8.92 -19.62 16.88
CA PHE A 352 -8.53 -18.59 17.85
C PHE A 352 -9.03 -18.91 19.26
N GLU A 353 -8.38 -18.27 20.23
CA GLU A 353 -8.77 -18.28 21.64
C GLU A 353 -8.84 -19.69 22.25
N LEU A 354 -8.01 -20.63 21.79
CA LEU A 354 -7.97 -22.03 22.26
C LEU A 354 -7.73 -22.22 23.77
N HIS A 355 -7.23 -21.19 24.47
CA HIS A 355 -7.14 -21.17 25.93
C HIS A 355 -8.50 -21.30 26.65
N ASN A 356 -9.62 -21.08 25.95
CA ASN A 356 -10.97 -21.24 26.48
C ASN A 356 -11.44 -22.70 26.50
N VAL A 357 -10.66 -23.65 25.97
CA VAL A 357 -11.00 -25.08 26.00
C VAL A 357 -10.54 -25.68 27.32
N ASP A 358 -11.48 -25.93 28.23
CA ASP A 358 -11.20 -26.50 29.55
C ASP A 358 -10.93 -28.02 29.55
N GLU A 359 -11.45 -28.75 28.56
CA GLU A 359 -11.34 -30.21 28.44
C GLU A 359 -10.87 -30.64 27.05
N ALA A 360 -9.83 -31.47 27.00
CA ALA A 360 -9.28 -31.99 25.74
C ALA A 360 -10.29 -32.80 24.91
N GLN A 361 -11.27 -33.44 25.55
CA GLN A 361 -12.36 -34.14 24.87
C GLN A 361 -13.12 -33.22 23.90
N TYR A 362 -13.32 -31.95 24.26
CA TYR A 362 -14.10 -31.04 23.42
C TYR A 362 -13.33 -30.68 22.15
N ALA A 363 -12.01 -30.50 22.28
CA ALA A 363 -11.12 -30.33 21.14
C ALA A 363 -11.08 -31.56 20.23
N TRP A 364 -11.11 -32.78 20.79
CA TRP A 364 -11.18 -34.02 20.01
C TRP A 364 -12.47 -34.09 19.17
N GLU A 365 -13.60 -33.61 19.70
CA GLU A 365 -14.88 -33.55 18.99
C GLU A 365 -14.86 -32.61 17.77
N ALA A 366 -13.86 -31.72 17.65
CA ALA A 366 -13.64 -30.90 16.45
C ALA A 366 -13.24 -31.73 15.23
N LYS A 367 -12.74 -32.96 15.41
CA LYS A 367 -12.46 -33.95 14.35
C LYS A 367 -11.66 -33.37 13.16
N LEU A 368 -10.53 -32.71 13.44
CA LEU A 368 -9.66 -32.15 12.38
C LEU A 368 -8.96 -33.25 11.56
N SER A 369 -8.70 -34.40 12.16
CA SER A 369 -8.05 -35.56 11.53
C SER A 369 -8.84 -36.22 10.40
N ILE A 370 -10.13 -35.89 10.21
CA ILE A 370 -10.99 -36.42 9.14
C ILE A 370 -11.36 -35.36 8.09
N LYS A 371 -10.63 -34.24 8.04
CA LYS A 371 -10.84 -33.14 7.08
C LYS A 371 -9.68 -33.11 6.08
N PRO A 372 -9.70 -33.94 5.01
CA PRO A 372 -8.56 -34.14 4.12
C PRO A 372 -8.26 -32.94 3.22
N ASP A 373 -9.26 -32.10 2.93
CA ASP A 373 -9.12 -30.96 2.02
C ASP A 373 -8.53 -29.71 2.70
N LEU A 374 -8.22 -29.78 4.01
CA LEU A 374 -7.58 -28.69 4.75
C LEU A 374 -6.07 -28.67 4.46
N GLU A 375 -5.61 -27.64 3.78
CA GLU A 375 -4.20 -27.49 3.42
C GLU A 375 -3.41 -26.68 4.46
N ASN A 376 -4.04 -25.67 5.08
CA ASN A 376 -3.40 -24.74 6.00
C ASN A 376 -4.18 -24.63 7.32
N LEU A 377 -3.52 -24.90 8.44
CA LEU A 377 -4.12 -24.79 9.77
C LEU A 377 -3.30 -23.86 10.67
N GLU A 378 -3.97 -22.88 11.26
CA GLU A 378 -3.40 -22.03 12.32
C GLU A 378 -4.15 -22.26 13.63
N LEU A 379 -3.44 -22.71 14.66
CA LEU A 379 -3.95 -22.89 16.02
C LEU A 379 -3.38 -21.78 16.90
N LYS A 380 -4.26 -20.98 17.47
CA LYS A 380 -3.88 -19.76 18.20
C LYS A 380 -4.52 -19.67 19.58
N TRP A 381 -3.67 -19.51 20.58
CA TRP A 381 -4.04 -19.14 21.94
C TRP A 381 -3.99 -17.62 22.12
N SER A 382 -4.54 -17.13 23.23
CA SER A 382 -4.60 -15.70 23.50
C SER A 382 -3.23 -15.15 23.90
N ARG A 383 -2.80 -14.04 23.26
CA ARG A 383 -1.51 -13.38 23.52
C ARG A 383 -1.42 -12.77 24.92
N GLY A 384 -2.55 -12.25 25.43
CA GLY A 384 -2.61 -11.48 26.67
C GLY A 384 -3.11 -12.29 27.87
N PHE A 385 -3.29 -13.60 27.73
CA PHE A 385 -3.81 -14.43 28.80
C PHE A 385 -2.80 -14.53 29.94
N ASN A 386 -3.30 -14.43 31.17
CA ASN A 386 -2.47 -14.40 32.36
C ASN A 386 -1.74 -15.75 32.53
N GLU A 387 -0.41 -15.72 32.52
CA GLU A 387 0.42 -16.93 32.69
C GLU A 387 0.11 -17.69 33.98
N ASN A 388 -0.30 -17.00 35.06
CA ASN A 388 -0.68 -17.64 36.31
C ASN A 388 -2.00 -18.43 36.23
N LEU A 389 -2.83 -18.15 35.23
CA LEU A 389 -4.11 -18.83 35.00
C LEU A 389 -4.01 -19.94 33.94
N ARG A 390 -2.88 -20.03 33.22
CA ARG A 390 -2.67 -21.07 32.19
C ARG A 390 -2.56 -22.46 32.82
N ARG A 391 -3.42 -23.36 32.38
CA ARG A 391 -3.34 -24.80 32.70
C ARG A 391 -2.49 -25.48 31.63
N LYS A 392 -1.17 -25.53 31.84
CA LYS A 392 -0.19 -25.98 30.84
C LYS A 392 -0.45 -27.41 30.37
N GLU A 393 -0.85 -28.29 31.28
CA GLU A 393 -1.19 -29.69 31.02
C GLU A 393 -2.45 -29.80 30.15
N VAL A 394 -3.50 -29.02 30.47
CA VAL A 394 -4.75 -29.00 29.68
C VAL A 394 -4.48 -28.49 28.26
N GLU A 395 -3.74 -27.39 28.11
CA GLU A 395 -3.40 -26.87 26.78
C GLU A 395 -2.63 -27.90 25.94
N LYS A 396 -1.72 -28.67 26.56
CA LYS A 396 -1.02 -29.79 25.90
C LYS A 396 -1.97 -30.87 25.43
N GLU A 397 -2.90 -31.31 26.26
CA GLU A 397 -3.89 -32.31 25.87
C GLU A 397 -4.85 -31.79 24.79
N VAL A 398 -5.19 -30.50 24.83
CA VAL A 398 -5.99 -29.83 23.78
C VAL A 398 -5.23 -29.82 22.45
N LEU A 399 -3.96 -29.41 22.43
CA LEU A 399 -3.16 -29.43 21.20
C LEU A 399 -2.96 -30.86 20.68
N ASN A 400 -2.80 -31.84 21.57
CA ASN A 400 -2.75 -33.26 21.19
C ASN A 400 -4.06 -33.72 20.54
N SER A 401 -5.20 -33.25 21.05
CA SER A 401 -6.54 -33.61 20.54
C SER A 401 -6.91 -32.91 19.22
N LEU A 402 -6.21 -31.84 18.86
CA LEU A 402 -6.39 -31.08 17.61
C LEU A 402 -5.49 -31.58 16.46
N GLN A 403 -5.07 -32.84 16.49
CA GLN A 403 -4.26 -33.43 15.41
C GLN A 403 -4.94 -33.23 14.03
N PRO A 404 -4.26 -32.58 13.06
CA PRO A 404 -4.79 -32.37 11.72
C PRO A 404 -4.73 -33.63 10.86
N HIS A 405 -5.37 -33.58 9.69
CA HIS A 405 -5.19 -34.60 8.67
C HIS A 405 -3.73 -34.62 8.17
N LYS A 406 -3.25 -35.81 7.79
CA LYS A 406 -1.84 -36.05 7.43
C LYS A 406 -1.37 -35.35 6.14
N ASP A 407 -2.33 -34.92 5.31
CA ASP A 407 -2.08 -34.23 4.03
C ASP A 407 -1.87 -32.72 4.16
N ILE A 408 -1.83 -32.20 5.40
CA ILE A 408 -1.64 -30.78 5.63
C ILE A 408 -0.30 -30.26 5.06
N LYS A 409 -0.32 -29.05 4.50
CA LYS A 409 0.84 -28.40 3.88
C LYS A 409 1.45 -27.32 4.77
N GLU A 410 0.62 -26.57 5.49
CA GLU A 410 1.07 -25.53 6.42
C GLU A 410 0.42 -25.69 7.80
N LEU A 411 1.26 -25.71 8.84
CA LEU A 411 0.84 -25.70 10.23
C LEU A 411 1.45 -24.51 10.95
N ALA A 412 0.62 -23.73 11.65
CA ALA A 412 1.06 -22.65 12.52
C ALA A 412 0.49 -22.83 13.92
N VAL A 413 1.34 -22.84 14.94
CA VAL A 413 0.95 -22.88 16.36
C VAL A 413 1.44 -21.60 17.02
N LYS A 414 0.51 -20.83 17.60
CA LYS A 414 0.80 -19.50 18.15
C LYS A 414 0.33 -19.31 19.57
N TYR A 415 1.17 -18.71 20.42
CA TYR A 415 0.91 -18.38 21.82
C TYR A 415 0.55 -19.59 22.71
N TYR A 416 0.94 -20.80 22.29
CA TYR A 416 0.70 -22.03 23.03
C TYR A 416 1.42 -22.01 24.38
N GLY A 417 0.70 -22.35 25.45
CA GLY A 417 1.16 -22.21 26.83
C GLY A 417 1.67 -23.49 27.47
N GLY A 418 1.58 -24.64 26.79
CA GLY A 418 2.10 -25.89 27.33
C GLY A 418 3.63 -25.99 27.28
N ILE A 419 4.16 -26.98 28.01
CA ILE A 419 5.61 -27.15 28.24
C ILE A 419 6.34 -27.87 27.11
N GLU A 420 5.62 -28.66 26.30
CA GLU A 420 6.17 -29.45 25.18
C GLU A 420 5.12 -29.63 24.09
N PHE A 421 5.56 -29.89 22.86
CA PHE A 421 4.66 -30.20 21.75
C PHE A 421 4.24 -31.67 21.78
N PRO A 422 3.04 -32.01 21.30
CA PRO A 422 2.64 -33.40 21.11
C PRO A 422 3.50 -34.13 20.07
N ASP A 423 3.66 -35.44 20.26
CA ASP A 423 4.45 -36.33 19.39
C ASP A 423 4.00 -36.28 17.92
N TRP A 424 2.72 -36.00 17.65
CA TRP A 424 2.24 -35.91 16.27
C TRP A 424 2.88 -34.77 15.47
N VAL A 425 3.35 -33.70 16.12
CA VAL A 425 4.00 -32.56 15.43
C VAL A 425 5.32 -32.99 14.78
N GLU A 426 5.97 -34.02 15.32
CA GLU A 426 7.22 -34.61 14.84
C GLU A 426 7.04 -35.94 14.08
N ASP A 427 5.80 -36.35 13.84
CA ASP A 427 5.45 -37.60 13.15
C ASP A 427 5.79 -37.52 11.65
N ASP A 428 6.52 -38.51 11.14
CA ASP A 428 6.98 -38.59 9.75
C ASP A 428 5.87 -38.91 8.74
N SER A 429 4.66 -39.22 9.21
CA SER A 429 3.48 -39.44 8.37
C SER A 429 2.90 -38.15 7.78
N PHE A 430 3.30 -36.97 8.27
CA PHE A 430 3.01 -35.65 7.67
C PHE A 430 3.88 -35.37 6.44
N LYS A 431 3.78 -36.24 5.44
CA LYS A 431 4.66 -36.24 4.25
C LYS A 431 4.53 -35.00 3.37
N ASN A 432 3.39 -34.31 3.43
CA ASN A 432 3.07 -33.14 2.60
C ASN A 432 3.38 -31.79 3.28
N MET A 433 3.83 -31.80 4.54
CA MET A 433 4.08 -30.58 5.31
C MET A 433 5.28 -29.83 4.73
N GLN A 434 5.03 -28.61 4.26
CA GLN A 434 6.00 -27.71 3.64
C GLN A 434 6.35 -26.52 4.52
N VAL A 435 5.41 -26.06 5.35
CA VAL A 435 5.59 -24.89 6.20
C VAL A 435 5.20 -25.21 7.63
N LEU A 436 6.10 -24.94 8.57
CA LEU A 436 5.83 -25.04 10.00
C LEU A 436 6.19 -23.72 10.69
N ARG A 437 5.24 -23.16 11.45
CA ARG A 437 5.40 -21.93 12.23
C ARG A 437 5.11 -22.18 13.70
N LEU A 438 6.10 -22.01 14.56
CA LEU A 438 5.96 -22.07 16.01
C LEU A 438 6.25 -20.68 16.57
N GLU A 439 5.20 -19.94 16.96
CA GLU A 439 5.34 -18.52 17.32
C GLU A 439 4.85 -18.23 18.74
N TYR A 440 5.70 -17.61 19.55
CA TYR A 440 5.42 -17.15 20.91
C TYR A 440 4.98 -18.24 21.89
N CYS A 441 5.46 -19.48 21.76
CA CYS A 441 5.19 -20.56 22.73
C CYS A 441 6.22 -20.52 23.87
N GLN A 442 6.09 -19.52 24.74
CA GLN A 442 7.15 -19.13 25.69
C GLN A 442 7.50 -20.20 26.73
N ASN A 443 6.53 -21.04 27.11
CA ASN A 443 6.70 -22.08 28.12
C ASN A 443 7.38 -23.35 27.61
N CYS A 444 7.52 -23.50 26.28
CA CYS A 444 8.14 -24.68 25.70
C CYS A 444 9.66 -24.68 25.96
N ILE A 445 10.14 -25.77 26.55
CA ILE A 445 11.57 -25.94 26.90
C ILE A 445 12.38 -26.62 25.80
N LEU A 446 11.72 -27.41 24.94
CA LEU A 446 12.31 -28.19 23.85
C LEU A 446 11.57 -27.93 22.54
N LEU A 447 12.27 -28.05 21.43
CA LEU A 447 11.69 -28.01 20.09
C LEU A 447 11.35 -29.44 19.62
N PRO A 448 10.27 -29.63 18.84
CA PRO A 448 9.90 -30.94 18.29
C PRO A 448 10.91 -31.41 17.24
N ALA A 449 11.05 -32.74 17.07
CA ALA A 449 12.02 -33.40 16.18
C ALA A 449 11.64 -33.33 14.69
N VAL A 450 11.42 -32.12 14.17
CA VAL A 450 10.87 -31.86 12.83
C VAL A 450 11.88 -32.05 11.70
N GLY A 451 13.15 -32.33 12.02
CA GLY A 451 14.22 -32.62 11.05
C GLY A 451 13.99 -33.85 10.18
N LYS A 452 13.08 -34.76 10.60
CA LYS A 452 12.71 -35.97 9.85
C LYS A 452 11.70 -35.72 8.72
N LEU A 453 11.06 -34.55 8.68
CA LEU A 453 10.00 -34.26 7.72
C LEU A 453 10.58 -34.07 6.30
N PRO A 454 10.12 -34.86 5.30
CA PRO A 454 10.81 -34.94 4.02
C PRO A 454 10.59 -33.72 3.10
N LEU A 455 9.43 -33.07 3.16
CA LEU A 455 9.07 -31.94 2.28
C LEU A 455 9.06 -30.58 2.98
N LEU A 456 9.52 -30.49 4.23
CA LEU A 456 9.54 -29.24 4.98
C LEU A 456 10.53 -28.26 4.32
N LYS A 457 10.00 -27.17 3.74
CA LYS A 457 10.74 -26.13 3.04
C LYS A 457 10.99 -24.90 3.91
N HIS A 458 10.00 -24.49 4.69
CA HIS A 458 10.08 -23.26 5.47
C HIS A 458 9.74 -23.51 6.93
N LEU A 459 10.69 -23.21 7.81
CA LEU A 459 10.54 -23.38 9.26
C LEU A 459 10.75 -22.04 9.97
N TYR A 460 9.73 -21.61 10.71
CA TYR A 460 9.72 -20.36 11.45
C TYR A 460 9.53 -20.64 12.94
N ILE A 461 10.53 -20.31 13.74
CA ILE A 461 10.52 -20.48 15.19
C ILE A 461 10.73 -19.10 15.81
N LYS A 462 9.72 -18.61 16.51
CA LYS A 462 9.70 -17.25 17.05
C LYS A 462 9.24 -17.23 18.49
N GLY A 463 9.87 -16.43 19.35
CA GLY A 463 9.38 -16.14 20.70
C GLY A 463 9.32 -17.36 21.64
N MET A 464 10.19 -18.35 21.43
CA MET A 464 10.30 -19.54 22.31
C MET A 464 11.31 -19.25 23.43
N GLY A 465 10.94 -18.37 24.36
CA GLY A 465 11.86 -17.78 25.32
C GLY A 465 12.56 -18.77 26.26
N SER A 466 11.95 -19.92 26.55
CA SER A 466 12.49 -20.91 27.51
C SER A 466 13.40 -21.98 26.90
N VAL A 467 13.56 -22.02 25.56
CA VAL A 467 14.41 -23.00 24.89
C VAL A 467 15.88 -22.65 25.13
N ILE A 468 16.62 -23.56 25.77
CA ILE A 468 18.02 -23.34 26.15
C ILE A 468 18.98 -23.92 25.11
N ASN A 469 18.68 -25.10 24.56
CA ASN A 469 19.53 -25.82 23.63
C ASN A 469 18.75 -26.21 22.39
N VAL A 470 19.42 -26.17 21.23
CA VAL A 470 18.92 -26.72 19.97
C VAL A 470 19.97 -27.66 19.41
N GLY A 471 19.67 -28.96 19.40
CA GLY A 471 20.59 -30.01 18.99
C GLY A 471 19.90 -31.20 18.32
N ASN A 472 20.31 -32.42 18.67
CA ASN A 472 19.82 -33.65 18.04
C ASN A 472 18.35 -33.94 18.31
N GLU A 473 17.82 -33.44 19.41
CA GLU A 473 16.39 -33.49 19.73
C GLU A 473 15.55 -32.80 18.64
N PHE A 474 16.07 -31.75 18.01
CA PHE A 474 15.39 -31.03 16.93
C PHE A 474 15.61 -31.68 15.56
N HIS A 475 16.80 -32.26 15.34
CA HIS A 475 17.17 -32.92 14.08
C HIS A 475 16.55 -34.32 13.93
N GLY A 476 16.22 -34.97 15.05
CA GLY A 476 15.79 -36.36 15.11
C GLY A 476 16.95 -37.33 15.30
N VAL A 477 16.87 -38.16 16.35
CA VAL A 477 17.84 -39.25 16.62
C VAL A 477 17.78 -40.26 15.46
N ASN A 478 18.90 -40.45 14.74
CA ASN A 478 19.14 -41.38 13.62
C ASN A 478 18.99 -40.87 12.16
N GLY A 479 18.77 -39.59 11.91
CA GLY A 479 18.76 -39.05 10.54
C GLY A 479 20.14 -38.63 10.03
N SER A 480 20.81 -39.46 9.23
CA SER A 480 22.00 -39.05 8.46
C SER A 480 21.70 -37.95 7.42
N ASN A 481 20.42 -37.65 7.18
CA ASN A 481 19.91 -36.64 6.26
C ASN A 481 18.78 -35.81 6.90
N ALA A 482 19.11 -35.06 7.96
CA ALA A 482 18.15 -34.15 8.60
C ALA A 482 17.86 -32.93 7.69
N PHE A 483 16.59 -32.56 7.59
CA PHE A 483 16.09 -31.45 6.77
C PHE A 483 16.49 -31.55 5.28
N PRO A 484 16.03 -32.58 4.56
CA PRO A 484 16.43 -32.83 3.17
C PRO A 484 15.97 -31.75 2.18
N SER A 485 14.85 -31.08 2.45
CA SER A 485 14.21 -30.10 1.55
C SER A 485 14.13 -28.69 2.12
N LEU A 486 14.76 -28.42 3.28
CA LEU A 486 14.60 -27.15 3.98
C LEU A 486 15.34 -26.04 3.23
N GLU A 487 14.59 -25.03 2.79
CA GLU A 487 15.07 -23.86 2.05
C GLU A 487 15.23 -22.64 2.97
N THR A 488 14.39 -22.52 4.01
CA THR A 488 14.32 -21.33 4.87
C THR A 488 14.22 -21.71 6.34
N LEU A 489 15.14 -21.22 7.16
CA LEU A 489 15.18 -21.42 8.62
C LEU A 489 15.23 -20.09 9.36
N HIS A 490 14.21 -19.82 10.17
CA HIS A 490 14.07 -18.56 10.90
C HIS A 490 13.98 -18.80 12.41
N PHE A 491 14.90 -18.20 13.15
CA PHE A 491 14.85 -18.06 14.61
C PHE A 491 14.70 -16.59 14.99
N GLU A 492 13.68 -16.23 15.76
CA GLU A 492 13.48 -14.87 16.27
C GLU A 492 13.08 -14.89 17.75
N ASP A 493 13.60 -13.96 18.56
CA ASP A 493 13.22 -13.77 19.97
C ASP A 493 13.42 -15.04 20.84
N MET A 494 14.56 -15.74 20.70
CA MET A 494 14.95 -16.92 21.50
C MET A 494 15.85 -16.50 22.68
N LEU A 495 15.25 -16.05 23.78
CA LEU A 495 15.96 -15.29 24.83
C LEU A 495 16.94 -16.12 25.68
N GLU A 496 16.60 -17.37 26.02
CA GLU A 496 17.44 -18.26 26.85
C GLU A 496 18.34 -19.20 26.04
N TRP A 497 18.31 -19.11 24.71
CA TRP A 497 19.04 -20.02 23.84
C TRP A 497 20.56 -19.79 23.93
N LYS A 498 21.30 -20.81 24.37
CA LYS A 498 22.74 -20.76 24.63
C LYS A 498 23.57 -21.52 23.59
N GLU A 499 23.18 -22.76 23.31
CA GLU A 499 23.93 -23.67 22.45
C GLU A 499 23.12 -24.11 21.23
N TRP A 500 23.75 -24.04 20.06
CA TRP A 500 23.29 -24.71 18.86
C TRP A 500 24.28 -25.80 18.48
N LYS A 501 23.92 -27.06 18.71
CA LYS A 501 24.76 -28.23 18.39
C LYS A 501 24.47 -28.69 16.96
N LEU A 502 25.27 -28.22 16.02
CA LEU A 502 25.43 -28.85 14.71
C LEU A 502 26.34 -30.06 14.92
N CYS A 503 25.82 -31.29 14.79
CA CYS A 503 26.64 -32.48 15.00
C CYS A 503 27.83 -32.54 14.05
N GLU A 504 28.92 -33.09 14.58
CA GLU A 504 30.09 -33.59 13.86
C GLU A 504 29.65 -34.36 12.60
N PHE A 505 30.28 -33.99 11.48
CA PHE A 505 29.99 -34.58 10.18
C PHE A 505 30.55 -36.01 10.13
N ASP A 506 29.68 -37.01 10.12
CA ASP A 506 30.05 -38.32 9.59
C ASP A 506 30.24 -38.17 8.07
N GLU A 507 31.28 -38.80 7.52
CA GLU A 507 31.78 -38.67 6.13
C GLU A 507 30.74 -38.99 5.01
N GLN A 508 29.48 -39.28 5.34
CA GLN A 508 28.39 -39.58 4.39
C GLN A 508 27.05 -38.84 4.63
N GLY A 509 26.90 -37.95 5.63
CA GLY A 509 25.61 -37.31 5.96
C GLY A 509 25.59 -35.78 5.84
N LYS A 510 25.07 -35.22 4.74
CA LYS A 510 24.88 -33.76 4.59
C LYS A 510 23.55 -33.31 5.24
N LYS A 511 23.60 -32.67 6.41
CA LYS A 511 22.43 -31.97 6.99
C LYS A 511 22.24 -30.61 6.30
N PHE A 512 21.00 -30.13 6.17
CA PHE A 512 20.67 -28.84 5.54
C PHE A 512 21.12 -28.69 4.06
N CYS A 513 20.98 -29.75 3.26
CA CYS A 513 21.41 -29.78 1.86
C CYS A 513 20.84 -28.65 0.99
N CYS A 514 19.64 -28.16 1.28
CA CYS A 514 18.90 -27.21 0.45
C CYS A 514 18.74 -25.83 1.11
N LEU A 515 19.37 -25.57 2.26
CA LEU A 515 19.14 -24.34 3.01
C LEU A 515 19.69 -23.13 2.26
N GLN A 516 18.80 -22.23 1.85
CA GLN A 516 19.10 -21.02 1.09
C GLN A 516 19.09 -19.77 1.97
N GLU A 517 18.16 -19.68 2.93
CA GLU A 517 18.02 -18.53 3.83
C GLU A 517 18.08 -18.95 5.31
N LEU A 518 19.03 -18.37 6.04
CA LEU A 518 19.13 -18.48 7.50
C LEU A 518 18.93 -17.10 8.12
N PHE A 519 17.93 -16.98 8.98
CA PHE A 519 17.58 -15.76 9.69
C PHE A 519 17.61 -16.00 11.20
N VAL A 520 18.46 -15.28 11.94
CA VAL A 520 18.55 -15.35 13.40
C VAL A 520 18.44 -13.93 13.97
N LYS A 521 17.47 -13.69 14.84
CA LYS A 521 17.23 -12.36 15.40
C LYS A 521 16.90 -12.38 16.89
N ASN A 522 17.44 -11.43 17.65
CA ASN A 522 17.18 -11.23 19.07
C ASN A 522 17.44 -12.52 19.89
N CYS A 523 18.60 -13.14 19.70
CA CYS A 523 19.05 -14.30 20.47
C CYS A 523 20.31 -13.92 21.28
N PRO A 524 20.17 -13.27 22.46
CA PRO A 524 21.27 -12.60 23.13
C PRO A 524 22.27 -13.54 23.80
N LYS A 525 21.82 -14.70 24.31
CA LYS A 525 22.65 -15.66 25.06
C LYS A 525 23.36 -16.71 24.19
N LEU A 526 23.19 -16.64 22.87
CA LEU A 526 23.72 -17.64 21.95
C LEU A 526 25.24 -17.47 21.82
N VAL A 527 26.02 -18.47 22.27
CA VAL A 527 27.51 -18.40 22.36
C VAL A 527 28.21 -19.29 21.31
N THR A 528 27.45 -19.96 20.44
CA THR A 528 28.01 -20.90 19.47
C THR A 528 28.84 -20.22 18.38
N THR A 529 29.81 -20.93 17.80
CA THR A 529 30.45 -20.55 16.53
C THR A 529 29.53 -20.94 15.39
N LEU A 530 28.85 -19.95 14.81
CA LEU A 530 27.85 -20.22 13.77
C LEU A 530 28.55 -20.56 12.43
N LEU A 531 28.11 -21.65 11.78
CA LEU A 531 28.23 -22.03 10.36
C LEU A 531 29.59 -22.57 9.87
N GLU A 532 29.70 -23.90 9.85
CA GLU A 532 30.63 -24.59 8.95
C GLU A 532 29.82 -25.40 7.92
N ASN A 533 30.21 -25.32 6.64
CA ASN A 533 29.76 -26.22 5.55
C ASN A 533 28.27 -26.15 5.12
N LEU A 534 27.66 -24.95 5.04
CA LEU A 534 26.34 -24.78 4.41
C LEU A 534 26.46 -24.39 2.94
N ASN A 535 26.68 -25.38 2.09
CA ASN A 535 27.07 -25.16 0.69
C ASN A 535 25.99 -24.49 -0.19
N SER A 536 24.72 -24.54 0.21
CA SER A 536 23.58 -23.99 -0.54
C SER A 536 23.09 -22.63 -0.04
N LEU A 537 23.71 -22.09 1.02
CA LEU A 537 23.24 -20.87 1.67
C LEU A 537 23.46 -19.65 0.77
N GLU A 538 22.38 -18.97 0.39
CA GLU A 538 22.41 -17.76 -0.43
C GLU A 538 22.31 -16.48 0.42
N LYS A 539 21.61 -16.53 1.55
CA LYS A 539 21.33 -15.37 2.40
C LYS A 539 21.47 -15.70 3.88
N LEU A 540 22.31 -14.92 4.55
CA LEU A 540 22.52 -14.99 6.00
C LEU A 540 22.15 -13.67 6.66
N VAL A 541 21.22 -13.72 7.62
CA VAL A 541 20.77 -12.55 8.40
C VAL A 541 20.88 -12.84 9.89
N ILE A 542 21.69 -12.06 10.60
CA ILE A 542 21.91 -12.17 12.05
C ILE A 542 21.70 -10.79 12.68
N LEU A 543 20.76 -10.65 13.59
CA LEU A 543 20.37 -9.36 14.15
C LEU A 543 20.27 -9.43 15.69
N ASN A 544 20.98 -8.57 16.42
CA ASN A 544 20.96 -8.44 17.88
C ASN A 544 21.26 -9.77 18.61
N CYS A 545 22.36 -10.43 18.26
CA CYS A 545 22.86 -11.66 18.90
C CYS A 545 24.20 -11.35 19.60
N GLN A 546 24.12 -10.74 20.77
CA GLN A 546 25.25 -10.05 21.41
C GLN A 546 26.45 -10.93 21.76
N GLU A 547 26.23 -12.18 22.19
CA GLU A 547 27.32 -13.12 22.52
C GLU A 547 27.80 -13.96 21.33
N LEU A 548 27.11 -13.87 20.19
CA LEU A 548 27.35 -14.75 19.06
C LEU A 548 28.65 -14.39 18.32
N VAL A 549 29.47 -15.40 18.09
CA VAL A 549 30.62 -15.35 17.18
C VAL A 549 30.20 -15.97 15.85
N VAL A 550 30.19 -15.14 14.80
CA VAL A 550 29.78 -15.57 13.46
C VAL A 550 31.01 -15.92 12.65
N SER A 551 31.16 -17.18 12.29
CA SER A 551 32.25 -17.66 11.44
C SER A 551 31.71 -17.97 10.05
N VAL A 552 32.10 -17.19 9.05
CA VAL A 552 31.71 -17.44 7.66
C VAL A 552 32.79 -18.30 7.00
N LEU A 553 32.66 -19.62 7.13
CA LEU A 553 33.57 -20.64 6.56
C LEU A 553 32.79 -21.63 5.68
N ASN A 554 33.29 -21.91 4.47
CA ASN A 554 32.72 -22.88 3.53
C ASN A 554 31.28 -22.56 3.07
N LEU A 555 31.01 -21.32 2.61
CA LEU A 555 29.70 -20.83 2.13
C LEU A 555 29.74 -20.31 0.67
N PRO A 556 30.04 -21.16 -0.34
CA PRO A 556 30.34 -20.73 -1.71
C PRO A 556 29.18 -20.04 -2.45
N MET A 557 27.93 -20.32 -2.08
CA MET A 557 26.74 -19.74 -2.72
C MET A 557 26.26 -18.43 -2.07
N LEU A 558 26.93 -17.95 -1.01
CA LEU A 558 26.46 -16.80 -0.23
C LEU A 558 26.46 -15.52 -1.08
N CYS A 559 25.27 -14.96 -1.29
CA CYS A 559 25.02 -13.76 -2.08
C CYS A 559 24.74 -12.53 -1.20
N GLU A 560 24.06 -12.71 -0.07
CA GLU A 560 23.70 -11.63 0.85
C GLU A 560 24.10 -11.95 2.30
N LEU A 561 24.86 -11.04 2.91
CA LEU A 561 25.28 -11.11 4.31
C LEU A 561 24.79 -9.87 5.07
N GLU A 562 23.96 -10.07 6.08
CA GLU A 562 23.46 -9.02 6.97
C GLU A 562 23.72 -9.40 8.43
N ILE A 563 24.64 -8.71 9.10
CA ILE A 563 24.98 -8.93 10.50
C ILE A 563 24.87 -7.62 11.26
N LYS A 564 24.06 -7.61 12.31
CA LYS A 564 23.87 -6.46 13.19
C LYS A 564 23.94 -6.88 14.66
N GLY A 565 24.73 -6.20 15.49
CA GLY A 565 24.70 -6.37 16.94
C GLY A 565 25.19 -7.75 17.39
N CYS A 566 26.43 -8.10 17.06
CA CYS A 566 27.06 -9.37 17.45
C CYS A 566 28.44 -9.16 18.09
N LYS A 567 28.95 -10.20 18.77
CA LYS A 567 30.24 -10.16 19.47
C LYS A 567 31.39 -10.06 18.50
N GLU A 568 31.45 -10.99 17.57
CA GLU A 568 32.57 -11.12 16.65
C GLU A 568 32.11 -11.67 15.31
N VAL A 569 32.71 -11.18 14.24
CA VAL A 569 32.58 -11.76 12.89
C VAL A 569 33.96 -12.16 12.39
N VAL A 570 34.08 -13.43 12.01
CA VAL A 570 35.27 -14.03 11.42
C VAL A 570 34.97 -14.40 9.98
N LEU A 571 35.64 -13.77 9.02
CA LEU A 571 35.52 -14.15 7.60
C LEU A 571 36.61 -15.16 7.19
N GLY A 572 36.17 -16.22 6.50
CA GLY A 572 36.93 -17.39 6.08
C GLY A 572 37.73 -17.29 4.78
N SER A 573 37.82 -18.40 4.05
CA SER A 573 38.67 -18.60 2.87
C SER A 573 38.11 -17.92 1.62
N TYR A 574 38.94 -17.85 0.57
CA TYR A 574 38.64 -17.26 -0.75
C TYR A 574 37.34 -17.78 -1.39
N ASP A 575 37.10 -19.09 -1.30
CA ASP A 575 36.02 -19.77 -2.03
C ASP A 575 34.61 -19.38 -1.53
N ASP A 576 34.52 -18.82 -0.32
CA ASP A 576 33.25 -18.51 0.37
C ASP A 576 32.64 -17.17 -0.04
N LEU A 577 33.44 -16.30 -0.65
CA LEU A 577 33.09 -14.89 -0.85
C LEU A 577 32.96 -14.49 -2.33
N GLN A 578 33.09 -15.46 -3.25
CA GLN A 578 33.04 -15.19 -4.69
C GLN A 578 31.65 -14.77 -5.18
N SER A 579 30.60 -15.33 -4.58
CA SER A 579 29.19 -15.08 -4.95
C SER A 579 28.59 -13.85 -4.25
N LEU A 580 29.29 -13.28 -3.27
CA LEU A 580 28.78 -12.26 -2.37
C LEU A 580 28.56 -10.92 -3.09
N LYS A 581 27.31 -10.46 -3.14
CA LYS A 581 26.88 -9.21 -3.79
C LYS A 581 26.59 -8.10 -2.79
N LYS A 582 26.11 -8.44 -1.59
CA LYS A 582 25.66 -7.48 -0.59
C LYS A 582 26.19 -7.83 0.79
N ILE A 583 26.77 -6.83 1.45
CA ILE A 583 27.29 -6.93 2.82
C ILE A 583 26.72 -5.77 3.63
N LEU A 584 26.04 -6.09 4.72
CA LEU A 584 25.55 -5.12 5.71
C LEU A 584 26.06 -5.52 7.10
N LEU A 585 26.96 -4.71 7.65
CA LEU A 585 27.56 -4.93 8.97
C LEU A 585 27.19 -3.76 9.88
N SER A 586 26.73 -4.04 11.10
CA SER A 586 26.35 -2.99 12.03
C SER A 586 26.60 -3.37 13.49
N ASN A 587 27.08 -2.45 14.34
CA ASN A 587 27.26 -2.69 15.78
C ASN A 587 28.04 -3.99 16.08
N ILE A 588 29.19 -4.18 15.43
CA ILE A 588 30.04 -5.36 15.62
C ILE A 588 31.19 -4.96 16.55
N LEU A 589 31.38 -5.72 17.65
CA LEU A 589 32.41 -5.42 18.64
C LEU A 589 33.81 -5.81 18.15
N LYS A 590 33.97 -7.01 17.57
CA LYS A 590 35.25 -7.51 17.03
C LYS A 590 35.11 -8.00 15.61
N PHE A 591 36.09 -7.73 14.76
CA PHE A 591 36.11 -8.20 13.37
C PHE A 591 37.47 -8.80 13.02
N ALA A 592 37.51 -10.07 12.67
CA ALA A 592 38.71 -10.79 12.28
C ALA A 592 38.60 -11.31 10.83
N CYS A 593 39.69 -11.20 10.06
CA CYS A 593 39.79 -11.77 8.73
C CYS A 593 40.97 -12.74 8.71
N VAL A 594 40.71 -14.02 8.45
CA VAL A 594 41.70 -15.10 8.61
C VAL A 594 42.72 -15.12 7.45
N THR A 595 42.42 -14.50 6.31
CA THR A 595 43.26 -14.57 5.10
C THR A 595 43.77 -13.20 4.61
N LYS A 596 45.03 -13.15 4.15
CA LYS A 596 45.77 -11.94 3.72
C LYS A 596 45.03 -11.15 2.62
N MET A 597 45.18 -9.82 2.62
CA MET A 597 44.53 -8.80 1.75
C MET A 597 44.51 -9.04 0.22
N LYS A 598 45.23 -10.03 -0.32
CA LYS A 598 45.16 -10.39 -1.75
C LYS A 598 43.78 -10.97 -2.16
N MET A 599 42.97 -11.44 -1.21
CA MET A 599 41.67 -12.10 -1.46
C MET A 599 40.57 -11.16 -1.98
N LEU A 600 40.51 -9.92 -1.50
CA LEU A 600 39.41 -8.98 -1.78
C LEU A 600 39.31 -8.61 -3.28
N GLN A 601 40.33 -8.90 -4.11
CA GLN A 601 40.41 -8.47 -5.52
C GLN A 601 39.42 -9.22 -6.44
N SER A 602 38.88 -10.33 -5.94
CA SER A 602 37.98 -11.24 -6.65
C SER A 602 36.51 -11.09 -6.26
N MET A 603 36.21 -10.38 -5.17
CA MET A 603 34.86 -10.25 -4.65
C MET A 603 33.98 -9.42 -5.59
N LYS A 604 32.77 -9.90 -5.84
CA LYS A 604 31.76 -9.23 -6.69
C LYS A 604 30.78 -8.36 -5.89
N VAL A 605 31.18 -7.87 -4.72
CA VAL A 605 30.33 -7.07 -3.86
C VAL A 605 29.93 -5.79 -4.58
N GLU A 606 28.63 -5.59 -4.77
CA GLU A 606 28.02 -4.41 -5.38
C GLU A 606 27.57 -3.41 -4.32
N ASN A 607 27.10 -3.89 -3.17
CA ASN A 607 26.52 -3.08 -2.10
C ASN A 607 27.22 -3.36 -0.76
N LEU A 608 27.88 -2.34 -0.21
CA LEU A 608 28.53 -2.41 1.10
C LEU A 608 27.95 -1.35 2.03
N GLN A 609 27.43 -1.80 3.17
CA GLN A 609 26.96 -0.93 4.25
C GLN A 609 27.62 -1.32 5.57
N ILE A 610 28.23 -0.34 6.24
CA ILE A 610 28.89 -0.51 7.54
C ILE A 610 28.35 0.56 8.50
N ASN A 611 27.86 0.15 9.67
CA ASN A 611 27.29 1.08 10.66
C ASN A 611 27.89 0.85 12.06
N ASN A 612 28.47 1.86 12.71
CA ASN A 612 28.86 1.79 14.12
C ASN A 612 29.73 0.55 14.49
N CYS A 613 30.86 0.39 13.81
CA CYS A 613 31.81 -0.70 14.06
C CYS A 613 33.12 -0.09 14.61
N GLU A 614 33.37 -0.29 15.90
CA GLU A 614 34.46 0.36 16.64
C GLU A 614 35.83 -0.32 16.45
N GLU A 615 35.93 -1.63 16.17
CA GLU A 615 37.21 -2.32 15.95
C GLU A 615 37.55 -2.62 14.48
N LEU A 616 36.81 -2.06 13.51
CA LEU A 616 37.28 -2.04 12.10
C LEU A 616 38.59 -1.26 11.91
N ILE A 617 39.12 -0.70 12.99
CA ILE A 617 40.51 -0.31 13.25
C ILE A 617 41.50 -1.13 12.43
N CYS A 618 41.45 -2.47 12.39
CA CYS A 618 42.44 -3.25 11.63
C CYS A 618 42.32 -3.11 10.09
N LEU A 619 41.11 -2.86 9.56
CA LEU A 619 40.88 -2.56 8.14
C LEU A 619 41.22 -1.09 7.79
N TRP A 620 41.18 -0.18 8.75
CA TRP A 620 41.41 1.26 8.54
C TRP A 620 42.82 1.75 8.94
N GLN A 621 43.49 1.07 9.87
CA GLN A 621 44.89 1.32 10.26
C GLN A 621 45.88 1.03 9.13
N THR A 622 45.48 0.23 8.14
CA THR A 622 46.20 0.06 6.87
C THR A 622 45.55 0.90 5.76
N LYS A 623 45.65 2.23 5.88
CA LYS A 623 45.54 3.21 4.77
C LYS A 623 44.56 2.83 3.63
N CYS A 624 43.25 2.67 3.87
CA CYS A 624 42.22 2.49 2.83
C CYS A 624 42.50 1.45 1.70
N TRP A 625 43.40 0.48 1.90
CA TRP A 625 43.82 -0.44 0.83
C TRP A 625 42.81 -1.54 0.53
N TRP A 626 41.79 -1.72 1.36
CA TRP A 626 40.78 -2.79 1.24
C TRP A 626 39.61 -2.44 0.31
N LEU A 627 39.43 -1.19 -0.11
CA LEU A 627 38.43 -0.80 -1.12
C LEU A 627 38.93 -1.00 -2.55
N VAL A 628 40.23 -0.80 -2.79
CA VAL A 628 40.91 -1.01 -4.09
C VAL A 628 40.59 -2.37 -4.75
N PRO A 629 40.46 -3.47 -4.00
CA PRO A 629 40.15 -4.78 -4.54
C PRO A 629 38.68 -4.95 -5.00
N LEU A 630 37.73 -4.18 -4.45
CA LEU A 630 36.28 -4.32 -4.71
C LEU A 630 35.84 -3.64 -6.01
N ARG A 631 36.31 -4.14 -7.16
CA ARG A 631 36.09 -3.52 -8.48
C ARG A 631 34.62 -3.45 -8.93
N SER A 632 33.75 -4.27 -8.34
CA SER A 632 32.31 -4.35 -8.68
C SER A 632 31.43 -3.43 -7.83
N LEU A 633 32.01 -2.71 -6.87
CA LEU A 633 31.25 -1.90 -5.92
C LEU A 633 30.50 -0.76 -6.61
N ARG A 634 29.17 -0.70 -6.41
CA ARG A 634 28.28 0.36 -6.90
C ARG A 634 27.79 1.27 -5.77
N THR A 635 27.51 0.69 -4.61
CA THR A 635 26.96 1.42 -3.45
C THR A 635 27.86 1.26 -2.23
N LEU A 636 28.19 2.38 -1.60
CA LEU A 636 28.97 2.44 -0.37
C LEU A 636 28.25 3.30 0.68
N MET A 637 27.95 2.73 1.83
CA MET A 637 27.24 3.42 2.92
C MET A 637 27.97 3.25 4.25
N PHE A 638 28.41 4.35 4.84
CA PHE A 638 28.95 4.41 6.20
C PHE A 638 28.01 5.21 7.10
N ASN A 639 27.64 4.67 8.26
CA ASN A 639 26.84 5.39 9.25
C ASN A 639 27.47 5.27 10.66
N ASN A 640 27.63 6.37 11.39
CA ASN A 640 28.22 6.41 12.74
C ASN A 640 29.62 5.77 12.81
N CYS A 641 30.49 6.11 11.86
CA CYS A 641 31.86 5.60 11.78
C CYS A 641 32.85 6.73 12.13
N SER A 642 33.13 6.92 13.41
CA SER A 642 34.00 8.00 13.93
C SER A 642 35.47 7.90 13.48
N GLN A 643 35.91 6.73 13.01
CA GLN A 643 37.29 6.49 12.59
C GLN A 643 37.54 6.74 11.10
N VAL A 644 36.52 7.04 10.30
CA VAL A 644 36.70 7.42 8.89
C VAL A 644 37.23 8.86 8.86
N VAL A 645 38.56 9.02 8.83
CA VAL A 645 39.20 10.35 8.85
C VAL A 645 39.31 10.97 7.45
N CYS A 646 39.61 10.14 6.43
CA CYS A 646 39.77 10.57 5.05
C CYS A 646 39.27 9.50 4.08
N MET A 647 38.61 9.92 3.00
CA MET A 647 38.22 9.04 1.88
C MET A 647 39.28 9.13 0.76
N GLY A 648 40.15 8.12 0.68
CA GLY A 648 41.18 7.94 -0.36
C GLY A 648 42.63 8.13 0.12
N ALA A 649 43.61 7.78 -0.72
CA ALA A 649 45.02 7.73 -0.32
C ALA A 649 45.61 9.11 0.04
N SER A 650 46.30 9.20 1.19
CA SER A 650 47.05 10.39 1.62
C SER A 650 48.51 10.38 1.12
N LYS A 651 49.08 11.56 0.89
CA LYS A 651 50.35 11.81 0.20
C LYS A 651 51.64 11.45 0.95
N GLU A 652 51.59 11.06 2.22
CA GLU A 652 52.79 11.11 3.07
C GLU A 652 53.74 9.91 3.00
N GLU A 653 53.51 8.90 2.15
CA GLU A 653 54.50 7.84 1.92
C GLU A 653 54.71 7.55 0.43
N GLU A 654 55.08 8.60 -0.31
CA GLU A 654 55.73 8.43 -1.61
C GLU A 654 57.23 8.13 -1.44
N LYS A 655 57.58 6.95 -0.90
CA LYS A 655 58.88 6.35 -1.21
C LYS A 655 58.78 4.83 -1.36
N LYS A 656 58.86 4.46 -2.65
CA LYS A 656 59.17 3.15 -3.25
C LYS A 656 58.01 2.17 -3.38
N GLU A 657 57.76 1.86 -4.65
CA GLU A 657 56.98 0.73 -5.18
C GLU A 657 55.49 0.70 -4.80
N LEU A 658 54.63 1.24 -5.67
CA LEU A 658 53.39 0.59 -6.11
C LEU A 658 52.73 1.43 -7.22
N LEU A 659 52.78 0.89 -8.44
CA LEU A 659 52.00 1.34 -9.59
C LEU A 659 50.50 1.31 -9.26
N GLU A 660 49.83 2.45 -9.43
CA GLU A 660 48.38 2.59 -9.70
C GLU A 660 47.39 1.71 -8.90
N LEU A 661 47.28 1.88 -7.57
CA LEU A 661 46.12 1.36 -6.83
C LEU A 661 44.92 2.33 -7.00
N LYS A 662 44.17 2.14 -8.09
CA LYS A 662 42.96 2.88 -8.45
C LYS A 662 41.78 2.51 -7.53
N ILE A 663 41.13 3.51 -6.92
CA ILE A 663 39.81 3.35 -6.24
C ILE A 663 38.80 2.74 -7.24
N PRO A 664 37.84 1.88 -6.83
CA PRO A 664 36.84 1.32 -7.73
C PRO A 664 36.10 2.41 -8.52
N ARG A 665 36.26 2.41 -9.84
CA ARG A 665 35.70 3.45 -10.72
C ARG A 665 34.18 3.37 -10.85
N ASN A 666 33.59 2.21 -10.55
CA ASN A 666 32.19 1.86 -10.79
C ASN A 666 31.21 2.32 -9.68
N ILE A 667 31.70 2.98 -8.63
CA ILE A 667 30.84 3.43 -7.52
C ILE A 667 29.88 4.51 -8.03
N GLU A 668 28.58 4.27 -7.89
CA GLU A 668 27.49 5.15 -8.33
C GLU A 668 26.88 5.95 -7.16
N TYR A 669 26.83 5.36 -5.96
CA TYR A 669 26.22 5.95 -4.78
C TYR A 669 27.12 5.85 -3.54
N VAL A 670 27.39 6.99 -2.90
CA VAL A 670 28.10 7.07 -1.62
C VAL A 670 27.22 7.78 -0.60
N LYS A 671 27.03 7.16 0.58
CA LYS A 671 26.41 7.78 1.75
C LYS A 671 27.38 7.76 2.93
N LEU A 672 27.65 8.93 3.50
CA LEU A 672 28.37 9.09 4.76
C LEU A 672 27.42 9.76 5.75
N GLN A 673 27.20 9.16 6.91
CA GLN A 673 26.33 9.70 7.95
C GLN A 673 26.99 9.58 9.31
N ASP A 674 26.91 10.62 10.15
CA ASP A 674 27.43 10.60 11.54
C ASP A 674 28.93 10.20 11.60
N CYS A 675 29.71 10.59 10.58
CA CYS A 675 31.16 10.32 10.52
C CYS A 675 31.94 11.45 11.22
N GLU A 676 32.06 11.38 12.54
CA GLU A 676 32.68 12.44 13.36
C GLU A 676 34.15 12.72 13.04
N GLY A 677 34.89 11.71 12.57
CA GLY A 677 36.30 11.85 12.20
C GLY A 677 36.56 12.43 10.81
N LEU A 678 35.55 12.52 9.94
CA LEU A 678 35.75 12.84 8.54
C LEU A 678 36.16 14.31 8.37
N GLU A 679 37.42 14.54 7.99
CA GLU A 679 37.97 15.90 7.84
C GLU A 679 37.96 16.36 6.37
N ARG A 680 38.30 15.47 5.44
CA ARG A 680 38.50 15.78 4.01
C ARG A 680 38.40 14.56 3.11
N PHE A 681 38.18 14.79 1.81
CA PHE A 681 38.35 13.79 0.76
C PHE A 681 39.76 13.88 0.16
N SER A 682 40.33 12.75 -0.27
CA SER A 682 41.67 12.73 -0.85
C SER A 682 41.70 13.29 -2.27
N LYS A 683 42.91 13.65 -2.74
CA LYS A 683 43.10 14.02 -4.14
C LYS A 683 42.70 12.93 -5.12
N THR A 684 42.67 11.64 -4.76
CA THR A 684 42.26 10.56 -5.66
C THR A 684 40.75 10.36 -5.78
N PHE A 685 39.93 11.15 -5.08
CA PHE A 685 38.47 11.09 -5.12
C PHE A 685 37.89 11.38 -6.53
N HIS A 686 38.58 12.18 -7.35
CA HIS A 686 38.19 12.41 -8.75
C HIS A 686 38.19 11.13 -9.62
N ASN A 687 38.81 10.04 -9.16
CA ASN A 687 38.83 8.77 -9.89
C ASN A 687 37.48 8.01 -9.85
N LEU A 688 36.50 8.47 -9.06
CA LEU A 688 35.14 7.90 -9.01
C LEU A 688 34.29 8.34 -10.20
N THR A 689 34.73 8.02 -11.41
CA THR A 689 34.14 8.48 -12.67
C THR A 689 32.71 8.00 -12.92
N CYS A 690 32.15 7.11 -12.10
CA CYS A 690 30.74 6.67 -12.20
C CYS A 690 29.85 7.24 -11.09
N LEU A 691 30.37 8.05 -10.17
CA LEU A 691 29.59 8.54 -9.03
C LEU A 691 28.49 9.48 -9.51
N THR A 692 27.24 9.12 -9.23
CA THR A 692 26.04 9.90 -9.60
C THR A 692 25.39 10.56 -8.40
N LYS A 693 25.48 9.95 -7.21
CA LYS A 693 24.85 10.45 -5.99
C LYS A 693 25.82 10.41 -4.80
N LEU A 694 25.97 11.54 -4.12
CA LEU A 694 26.74 11.69 -2.89
C LEU A 694 25.84 12.27 -1.81
N VAL A 695 25.77 11.59 -0.67
CA VAL A 695 24.98 12.01 0.51
C VAL A 695 25.91 12.06 1.72
N ILE A 696 25.98 13.21 2.38
CA ILE A 696 26.81 13.45 3.56
C ILE A 696 25.90 14.06 4.63
N VAL A 697 25.82 13.43 5.80
CA VAL A 697 24.90 13.83 6.86
C VAL A 697 25.66 13.83 8.20
N LYS A 698 25.59 14.91 8.98
CA LYS A 698 26.17 14.97 10.35
C LYS A 698 27.66 14.62 10.40
N CYS A 699 28.46 15.18 9.51
CA CYS A 699 29.92 15.07 9.55
C CYS A 699 30.51 16.40 10.06
N PRO A 700 30.73 16.58 11.38
CA PRO A 700 31.08 17.87 11.95
C PRO A 700 32.48 18.36 11.60
N LYS A 701 33.48 17.49 11.43
CA LYS A 701 34.86 17.89 11.11
C LYS A 701 35.14 18.17 9.63
N LEU A 702 34.15 17.93 8.75
CA LEU A 702 34.35 18.04 7.32
C LEU A 702 34.40 19.51 6.91
N VAL A 703 35.56 19.96 6.42
CA VAL A 703 35.78 21.37 6.03
C VAL A 703 35.42 21.62 4.56
N SER A 704 35.83 20.73 3.66
CA SER A 704 35.53 20.83 2.22
C SER A 704 35.49 19.46 1.52
N LEU A 705 34.80 19.36 0.36
CA LEU A 705 34.69 18.11 -0.40
C LEU A 705 35.86 17.83 -1.33
N SER A 706 36.62 18.86 -1.74
CA SER A 706 37.75 18.73 -2.66
C SER A 706 38.61 19.99 -2.61
N THR A 707 39.91 19.84 -2.88
CA THR A 707 40.84 20.98 -3.08
C THR A 707 40.90 21.46 -4.52
N ASP A 708 40.41 20.66 -5.49
CA ASP A 708 40.67 20.88 -6.91
C ASP A 708 39.33 21.06 -7.67
N ASN A 709 38.57 19.98 -7.93
CA ASN A 709 37.27 20.00 -8.63
C ASN A 709 36.29 18.95 -8.08
N LEU A 710 34.97 19.14 -8.30
CA LEU A 710 33.93 18.13 -8.06
C LEU A 710 33.84 17.12 -9.22
N LEU A 711 33.30 15.93 -8.95
CA LEU A 711 33.18 14.85 -9.94
C LEU A 711 32.20 15.23 -11.08
N PRO A 712 32.62 15.18 -12.36
CA PRO A 712 31.78 15.63 -13.48
C PRO A 712 30.53 14.76 -13.71
N THR A 713 30.52 13.52 -13.20
CA THR A 713 29.37 12.59 -13.30
C THR A 713 28.34 12.75 -12.19
N LEU A 714 28.63 13.55 -11.17
CA LEU A 714 27.76 13.73 -10.01
C LEU A 714 26.48 14.48 -10.41
N ARG A 715 25.32 13.84 -10.21
CA ARG A 715 24.00 14.39 -10.53
C ARG A 715 23.28 14.90 -9.28
N THR A 716 23.50 14.27 -8.14
CA THR A 716 22.84 14.62 -6.88
C THR A 716 23.85 14.73 -5.75
N LEU A 717 23.83 15.88 -5.06
CA LEU A 717 24.61 16.14 -3.86
C LEU A 717 23.67 16.52 -2.72
N GLU A 718 23.72 15.76 -1.64
CA GLU A 718 22.95 15.99 -0.42
C GLU A 718 23.93 16.19 0.74
N ILE A 719 23.87 17.34 1.40
CA ILE A 719 24.67 17.67 2.57
C ILE A 719 23.73 18.12 3.67
N ASP A 720 23.83 17.53 4.86
CA ASP A 720 22.95 17.83 5.97
C ASP A 720 23.74 17.90 7.28
N ASN A 721 23.59 18.98 8.04
CA ASN A 721 24.12 19.14 9.40
C ASN A 721 25.64 18.94 9.51
N CYS A 722 26.41 19.45 8.53
CA CYS A 722 27.87 19.52 8.56
C CYS A 722 28.33 20.89 9.06
N GLU A 723 28.63 20.99 10.35
CA GLU A 723 28.80 22.27 11.06
C GLU A 723 30.08 23.04 10.68
N ASN A 724 31.25 22.38 10.54
CA ASN A 724 32.50 23.06 10.18
C ASN A 724 32.76 23.14 8.66
N MET A 725 31.74 22.87 7.83
CA MET A 725 31.92 22.94 6.38
C MET A 725 31.98 24.40 5.93
N GLU A 726 33.18 24.85 5.54
CA GLU A 726 33.44 26.21 5.09
C GLU A 726 33.07 26.41 3.61
N SER A 727 33.30 25.41 2.75
CA SER A 727 33.02 25.48 1.32
C SER A 727 32.86 24.11 0.64
N LEU A 728 32.18 24.06 -0.52
CA LEU A 728 32.14 22.84 -1.34
C LEU A 728 33.52 22.49 -1.96
N ILE A 729 34.35 23.51 -2.23
CA ILE A 729 35.70 23.40 -2.80
C ILE A 729 36.62 24.39 -2.05
N ASP A 730 37.83 23.98 -1.65
CA ASP A 730 38.80 24.84 -0.94
C ASP A 730 39.33 25.95 -1.88
N ASP A 731 38.71 27.14 -1.84
CA ASP A 731 39.05 28.30 -2.66
C ASP A 731 40.31 29.00 -2.10
N LYS A 732 41.50 28.47 -2.43
CA LYS A 732 42.78 29.18 -2.18
C LYS A 732 43.43 29.76 -3.43
N GLU A 733 42.94 29.41 -4.62
CA GLU A 733 43.39 29.97 -5.89
C GLU A 733 42.17 30.24 -6.77
N ASN A 734 42.18 31.35 -7.53
CA ASN A 734 41.13 31.74 -8.46
C ASN A 734 40.86 30.65 -9.53
N ILE A 735 40.05 29.64 -9.20
CA ILE A 735 39.60 28.64 -10.16
C ILE A 735 38.42 29.23 -10.92
N ASN A 736 38.70 29.57 -12.18
CA ASN A 736 37.69 29.98 -13.15
C ASN A 736 36.68 28.82 -13.32
N PHE A 737 35.41 29.03 -12.93
CA PHE A 737 34.29 28.09 -13.11
C PHE A 737 34.03 27.85 -14.60
N SER A 738 34.90 27.08 -15.25
CA SER A 738 34.81 26.69 -16.65
C SER A 738 33.94 25.44 -16.76
N SER A 739 32.62 25.67 -16.69
CA SER A 739 31.63 25.03 -17.55
C SER A 739 31.73 23.51 -17.79
N THR A 740 31.78 22.65 -16.76
CA THR A 740 31.69 21.18 -16.95
C THR A 740 31.13 20.39 -15.74
N TYR A 741 30.01 20.83 -15.14
CA TYR A 741 29.34 20.07 -14.07
C TYR A 741 27.90 19.73 -14.46
N PHE A 742 27.50 18.46 -14.37
CA PHE A 742 26.14 17.97 -14.66
C PHE A 742 25.28 17.79 -13.39
N LEU A 743 25.55 18.55 -12.34
CA LEU A 743 24.78 18.46 -11.09
C LEU A 743 23.34 18.92 -11.34
N GLN A 744 22.39 17.99 -11.22
CA GLN A 744 20.96 18.26 -11.43
C GLN A 744 20.28 18.74 -10.15
N SER A 745 20.65 18.18 -9.00
CA SER A 745 20.00 18.46 -7.72
C SER A 745 21.02 18.70 -6.61
N LEU A 746 20.85 19.82 -5.90
CA LEU A 746 21.62 20.18 -4.72
C LEU A 746 20.70 20.36 -3.53
N TYR A 747 20.96 19.60 -2.48
CA TYR A 747 20.26 19.66 -1.21
C TYR A 747 21.24 20.00 -0.09
N ILE A 748 21.03 21.13 0.59
CA ILE A 748 21.86 21.55 1.73
C ILE A 748 20.95 21.87 2.92
N ARG A 749 21.20 21.22 4.06
CA ARG A 749 20.50 21.50 5.34
C ARG A 749 21.53 21.82 6.42
N SER A 750 21.32 22.89 7.20
CA SER A 750 22.12 23.26 8.39
C SER A 750 23.65 23.29 8.17
N CYS A 751 24.16 23.92 7.09
CA CYS A 751 25.59 24.08 6.78
C CYS A 751 26.02 25.56 6.68
N GLU A 752 27.32 25.87 6.85
CA GLU A 752 27.77 27.24 7.13
C GLU A 752 28.00 28.21 5.96
N GLN A 753 28.40 27.87 4.71
CA GLN A 753 28.18 28.78 3.54
C GLN A 753 28.59 28.30 2.11
N SER A 754 28.16 29.15 1.15
CA SER A 754 28.43 29.36 -0.30
C SER A 754 28.40 28.17 -1.29
N VAL A 755 27.34 28.14 -2.12
CA VAL A 755 27.24 27.25 -3.30
C VAL A 755 28.01 27.89 -4.45
N GLY A 756 29.05 27.24 -4.98
CA GLY A 756 29.79 27.75 -6.15
C GLY A 756 28.93 27.87 -7.44
N ASN A 757 29.46 28.55 -8.44
CA ASN A 757 28.80 28.77 -9.75
C ASN A 757 28.62 27.46 -10.53
N ASN A 758 27.41 26.88 -10.52
CA ASN A 758 27.10 25.60 -11.18
C ASN A 758 26.09 25.76 -12.31
N THR A 759 26.52 25.80 -13.58
CA THR A 759 25.68 26.17 -14.73
C THR A 759 24.58 25.17 -15.16
N CYS A 760 24.46 23.97 -14.56
CA CYS A 760 23.52 22.91 -15.00
C CYS A 760 22.44 22.51 -13.98
N LEU A 761 22.29 23.23 -12.87
CA LEU A 761 21.33 22.88 -11.80
C LEU A 761 19.85 22.95 -12.25
N GLU A 762 19.08 21.91 -11.94
CA GLU A 762 17.63 21.81 -12.20
C GLU A 762 16.80 22.09 -10.93
N SER A 763 17.31 21.75 -9.74
CA SER A 763 16.64 21.98 -8.46
C SER A 763 17.61 22.38 -7.35
N ILE A 764 17.23 23.38 -6.54
CA ILE A 764 17.94 23.83 -5.34
C ILE A 764 17.00 23.76 -4.14
N THR A 765 17.44 23.12 -3.06
CA THR A 765 16.71 23.10 -1.77
C THR A 765 17.64 23.47 -0.62
N LEU A 766 17.30 24.54 0.10
CA LEU A 766 17.94 24.93 1.36
C LEU A 766 16.94 24.80 2.51
N TRP A 767 17.36 24.17 3.60
CA TRP A 767 16.55 24.01 4.81
C TRP A 767 17.37 24.36 6.07
N ASP A 768 16.80 25.12 7.02
CA ASP A 768 17.35 25.41 8.36
C ASP A 768 18.75 26.02 8.27
N SER A 769 18.91 26.93 7.30
CA SER A 769 20.19 27.55 6.97
C SER A 769 20.33 28.87 7.71
N LYS A 770 20.74 28.78 8.98
CA LYS A 770 20.83 29.93 9.89
C LYS A 770 21.95 30.91 9.54
N ASN A 771 23.05 30.47 8.93
CA ASN A 771 24.21 31.34 8.65
C ASN A 771 24.29 31.85 7.20
N ILE A 772 23.46 31.34 6.28
CA ILE A 772 23.48 31.78 4.87
C ILE A 772 22.80 33.15 4.73
N LYS A 773 23.59 34.18 4.40
CA LYS A 773 23.10 35.55 4.19
C LYS A 773 22.77 35.87 2.73
N TYR A 774 23.55 35.32 1.80
CA TYR A 774 23.45 35.62 0.37
C TYR A 774 23.53 34.33 -0.46
N LEU A 775 22.75 34.29 -1.54
CA LEU A 775 22.90 33.27 -2.57
C LEU A 775 24.08 33.63 -3.51
N PRO A 776 24.71 32.65 -4.18
CA PRO A 776 25.87 32.91 -5.04
C PRO A 776 25.60 33.80 -6.25
N GLN A 777 26.59 34.62 -6.63
CA GLN A 777 26.54 35.47 -7.82
C GLN A 777 26.67 34.63 -9.10
N GLY A 778 25.56 34.41 -9.81
CA GLY A 778 25.52 33.61 -11.04
C GLY A 778 24.26 32.74 -11.19
N LEU A 779 23.33 32.78 -10.23
CA LEU A 779 22.00 32.13 -10.30
C LEU A 779 21.20 32.48 -11.56
N ASP A 780 21.40 33.68 -12.10
CA ASP A 780 20.80 34.14 -13.35
C ASP A 780 21.33 33.42 -14.59
N LYS A 781 22.48 32.74 -14.49
CA LYS A 781 23.07 31.92 -15.56
C LYS A 781 22.55 30.47 -15.54
N LEU A 782 21.68 30.12 -14.59
CA LEU A 782 21.12 28.77 -14.40
C LEU A 782 19.90 28.55 -15.28
N ASN A 783 20.15 28.39 -16.57
CA ASN A 783 19.09 28.34 -17.58
C ASN A 783 18.25 27.05 -17.51
N ARG A 784 18.60 26.06 -16.66
CA ARG A 784 17.84 24.81 -16.49
C ARG A 784 17.08 24.71 -15.17
N LEU A 785 17.18 25.72 -14.31
CA LEU A 785 16.59 25.67 -12.97
C LEU A 785 15.05 25.69 -13.03
N GLN A 786 14.43 24.60 -12.58
CA GLN A 786 12.97 24.39 -12.58
C GLN A 786 12.35 24.55 -11.19
N GLU A 787 13.11 24.26 -10.13
CA GLU A 787 12.60 24.27 -8.75
C GLU A 787 13.56 24.94 -7.76
N ILE A 788 13.01 25.83 -6.93
CA ILE A 788 13.71 26.45 -5.79
C ILE A 788 12.86 26.26 -4.53
N GLN A 789 13.46 25.71 -3.49
CA GLN A 789 12.84 25.57 -2.17
C GLN A 789 13.75 26.15 -1.08
N PHE A 790 13.23 27.13 -0.33
CA PHE A 790 13.86 27.68 0.86
C PHE A 790 12.93 27.48 2.05
N LEU A 791 13.42 26.81 3.09
CA LEU A 791 12.65 26.47 4.28
C LEU A 791 13.47 26.89 5.51
N ASP A 792 12.92 27.72 6.39
CA ASP A 792 13.57 28.16 7.64
C ASP A 792 14.99 28.72 7.42
N CYS A 793 15.09 29.77 6.61
CA CYS A 793 16.36 30.46 6.31
C CYS A 793 16.31 31.90 6.83
N PRO A 794 16.50 32.12 8.15
CA PRO A 794 16.19 33.40 8.80
C PRO A 794 17.11 34.56 8.38
N ASN A 795 18.34 34.26 7.97
CA ASN A 795 19.35 35.25 7.61
C ASN A 795 19.45 35.55 6.11
N LEU A 796 18.71 34.81 5.27
CA LEU A 796 18.78 34.96 3.83
C LEU A 796 18.14 36.28 3.37
N VAL A 797 18.94 37.20 2.84
CA VAL A 797 18.52 38.60 2.66
C VAL A 797 17.81 38.86 1.33
N ARG A 798 18.36 38.38 0.20
CA ARG A 798 17.82 38.70 -1.13
C ARG A 798 18.32 37.74 -2.21
N PHE A 799 17.62 37.74 -3.34
CA PHE A 799 18.16 37.18 -4.59
C PHE A 799 19.24 38.09 -5.19
N PRO A 800 20.29 37.54 -5.81
CA PRO A 800 21.42 38.30 -6.35
C PRO A 800 21.05 39.18 -7.57
N LYS A 801 19.99 38.83 -8.31
CA LYS A 801 19.42 39.60 -9.43
C LYS A 801 17.88 39.46 -9.47
N PRO A 802 17.15 40.28 -10.26
CA PRO A 802 15.69 40.16 -10.37
C PRO A 802 15.26 38.74 -10.80
N LEU A 803 14.35 38.15 -10.03
CA LEU A 803 13.73 36.84 -10.27
C LEU A 803 13.14 36.63 -11.69
N PRO A 804 12.61 37.65 -12.40
CA PRO A 804 12.04 37.48 -13.74
C PRO A 804 13.00 36.92 -14.81
N ASN A 805 14.32 36.95 -14.58
CA ASN A 805 15.31 36.40 -15.50
C ASN A 805 15.39 34.86 -15.49
N LEU A 806 14.73 34.19 -14.54
CA LEU A 806 14.69 32.72 -14.44
C LEU A 806 13.52 32.15 -15.26
N HIS A 807 13.68 32.13 -16.59
CA HIS A 807 12.59 31.79 -17.51
C HIS A 807 12.13 30.31 -17.45
N HIS A 808 12.93 29.40 -16.88
CA HIS A 808 12.59 27.97 -16.77
C HIS A 808 12.03 27.55 -15.41
N LEU A 809 11.93 28.49 -14.45
CA LEU A 809 11.48 28.18 -13.09
C LEU A 809 9.97 27.90 -13.08
N GLN A 810 9.59 26.71 -12.60
CA GLN A 810 8.20 26.24 -12.52
C GLN A 810 7.67 26.19 -11.08
N ARG A 811 8.53 25.94 -10.09
CA ARG A 811 8.13 25.78 -8.69
C ARG A 811 9.00 26.63 -7.78
N LEU A 812 8.36 27.44 -6.95
CA LEU A 812 9.02 28.29 -5.95
C LEU A 812 8.36 28.11 -4.57
N ILE A 813 9.14 27.71 -3.58
CA ILE A 813 8.71 27.52 -2.19
C ILE A 813 9.60 28.35 -1.28
N ILE A 814 9.02 29.22 -0.48
CA ILE A 814 9.74 30.10 0.47
C ILE A 814 9.00 30.09 1.79
N TRP A 815 9.48 29.32 2.76
CA TRP A 815 8.90 29.23 4.09
C TRP A 815 9.86 29.72 5.17
N GLU A 816 9.36 30.52 6.11
CA GLU A 816 10.13 30.98 7.29
C GLU A 816 11.45 31.69 6.92
N CYS A 817 11.40 32.54 5.88
CA CYS A 817 12.53 33.34 5.37
C CYS A 817 12.24 34.87 5.48
N PRO A 818 12.19 35.44 6.70
CA PRO A 818 11.67 36.80 6.94
C PRO A 818 12.43 37.92 6.22
N LYS A 819 13.75 37.80 6.03
CA LYS A 819 14.57 38.84 5.38
C LYS A 819 14.43 38.83 3.85
N MET A 820 14.24 37.65 3.25
CA MET A 820 14.13 37.49 1.79
C MET A 820 12.82 38.08 1.23
N GLN A 821 11.75 38.00 2.01
CA GLN A 821 10.40 38.35 1.56
C GLN A 821 10.25 39.83 1.15
N TYR A 822 10.96 40.75 1.80
CA TYR A 822 10.98 42.19 1.43
C TYR A 822 11.48 42.45 0.00
N SER A 823 12.32 41.56 -0.54
CA SER A 823 12.94 41.76 -1.86
C SER A 823 12.14 41.17 -3.03
N ILE A 824 11.09 40.38 -2.76
CA ILE A 824 10.36 39.62 -3.79
C ILE A 824 9.30 40.50 -4.47
N GLY A 825 8.58 41.32 -3.69
CA GLY A 825 7.49 42.17 -4.19
C GLY A 825 7.95 43.28 -5.14
N GLU A 826 9.09 43.93 -4.85
CA GLU A 826 9.59 45.04 -5.68
C GLU A 826 10.08 44.61 -7.07
N ARG A 827 10.46 43.33 -7.25
CA ARG A 827 11.14 42.83 -8.45
C ARG A 827 10.35 41.81 -9.26
N GLY A 828 9.18 41.38 -8.77
CA GLY A 828 8.24 40.48 -9.46
C GLY A 828 8.66 39.00 -9.50
N PHE A 829 7.68 38.13 -9.74
CA PHE A 829 7.87 36.68 -9.88
C PHE A 829 8.19 36.26 -11.35
N PRO A 830 8.85 35.11 -11.58
CA PRO A 830 9.07 34.57 -12.92
C PRO A 830 7.77 34.10 -13.57
N ALA A 831 7.58 34.45 -14.86
CA ALA A 831 6.29 34.30 -15.55
C ALA A 831 5.80 32.86 -15.75
N ASN A 832 6.71 31.87 -15.77
CA ASN A 832 6.41 30.47 -16.06
C ASN A 832 6.15 29.61 -14.80
N LEU A 833 5.95 30.24 -13.64
CA LEU A 833 5.61 29.52 -12.41
C LEU A 833 4.26 28.83 -12.50
N THR A 834 4.25 27.54 -12.14
CA THR A 834 3.04 26.71 -11.98
C THR A 834 2.67 26.53 -10.51
N PHE A 835 3.68 26.53 -9.62
CA PHE A 835 3.50 26.35 -8.19
C PHE A 835 4.23 27.44 -7.42
N LEU A 836 3.51 28.15 -6.54
CA LEU A 836 4.06 29.17 -5.66
C LEU A 836 3.59 28.92 -4.22
N SER A 837 4.52 28.84 -3.29
CA SER A 837 4.21 28.72 -1.87
C SER A 837 5.04 29.69 -1.02
N ILE A 838 4.36 30.53 -0.23
CA ILE A 838 4.95 31.56 0.60
C ILE A 838 4.38 31.44 2.02
N TYR A 839 5.25 31.29 3.02
CA TYR A 839 4.86 31.19 4.42
C TYR A 839 5.38 32.39 5.22
N GLU A 840 4.48 33.01 6.00
CA GLU A 840 4.71 34.18 6.84
C GLU A 840 5.27 35.42 6.13
N PRO A 841 4.61 35.99 5.10
CA PRO A 841 5.04 37.28 4.58
C PRO A 841 4.80 38.40 5.60
N ASN A 842 5.78 39.30 5.74
CA ASN A 842 5.68 40.46 6.64
C ASN A 842 4.69 41.53 6.15
N SER A 843 4.42 41.60 4.84
CA SER A 843 3.55 42.58 4.19
C SER A 843 2.69 41.91 3.12
N ASN A 844 1.37 42.06 3.18
CA ASN A 844 0.47 41.48 2.19
C ASN A 844 0.55 42.25 0.86
N LYS A 845 0.78 43.57 0.90
CA LYS A 845 0.85 44.41 -0.30
C LYS A 845 1.96 43.96 -1.27
N GLU A 846 3.14 43.69 -0.75
CA GLU A 846 4.34 43.36 -1.54
C GLU A 846 4.25 41.98 -2.20
N VAL A 847 3.75 40.96 -1.48
CA VAL A 847 3.59 39.60 -2.07
C VAL A 847 2.52 39.59 -3.16
N MET A 848 1.51 40.43 -3.02
CA MET A 848 0.38 40.51 -3.93
C MET A 848 0.75 41.27 -5.21
N GLU A 849 1.54 42.35 -5.12
CA GLU A 849 2.08 43.08 -6.27
C GLU A 849 2.94 42.18 -7.16
N GLY A 850 2.34 41.64 -8.22
CA GLY A 850 3.01 40.82 -9.24
C GLY A 850 2.36 39.46 -9.52
N LEU A 851 1.51 38.94 -8.61
CA LEU A 851 0.81 37.66 -8.82
C LEU A 851 -0.06 37.65 -10.08
N HIS A 852 -0.69 38.79 -10.41
CA HIS A 852 -1.53 38.95 -11.61
C HIS A 852 -0.78 38.68 -12.93
N ARG A 853 0.57 38.72 -12.93
CA ARG A 853 1.39 38.46 -14.13
C ARG A 853 1.66 36.96 -14.36
N LEU A 854 1.34 36.11 -13.40
CA LEU A 854 1.62 34.67 -13.42
C LEU A 854 0.51 33.89 -14.12
N THR A 855 0.50 33.93 -15.45
CA THR A 855 -0.55 33.34 -16.29
C THR A 855 -0.55 31.80 -16.35
N TYR A 856 0.52 31.15 -15.87
CA TYR A 856 0.65 29.68 -15.81
C TYR A 856 0.47 29.10 -14.40
N LEU A 857 0.18 29.94 -13.40
CA LEU A 857 0.11 29.51 -12.00
C LEU A 857 -1.14 28.63 -11.77
N THR A 858 -0.94 27.37 -11.39
CA THR A 858 -2.02 26.43 -11.09
C THR A 858 -2.26 26.31 -9.60
N THR A 859 -1.20 26.40 -8.79
CA THR A 859 -1.30 26.21 -7.34
C THR A 859 -0.65 27.36 -6.58
N LEU A 860 -1.41 27.96 -5.67
CA LEU A 860 -0.97 29.04 -4.82
C LEU A 860 -1.22 28.70 -3.36
N TRP A 861 -0.16 28.75 -2.55
CA TRP A 861 -0.24 28.54 -1.12
C TRP A 861 0.35 29.74 -0.37
N ILE A 862 -0.47 30.42 0.42
CA ILE A 862 -0.07 31.59 1.19
C ILE A 862 -0.46 31.39 2.66
N ASP A 863 0.52 31.51 3.56
CA ASP A 863 0.29 31.59 5.01
C ASP A 863 0.54 33.01 5.51
N GLY A 864 -0.52 33.72 5.88
CA GLY A 864 -0.49 35.11 6.35
C GLY A 864 -0.39 35.29 7.87
N THR A 865 0.23 34.35 8.59
CA THR A 865 0.33 34.39 10.08
C THR A 865 0.94 35.70 10.64
N ASN A 866 1.83 36.35 9.89
CA ASN A 866 2.44 37.64 10.22
C ASN A 866 1.87 38.84 9.43
N CYS A 867 0.93 38.64 8.51
CA CYS A 867 0.26 39.72 7.77
C CYS A 867 -0.79 40.40 8.66
N MET A 868 -0.40 41.43 9.40
CA MET A 868 -1.32 42.18 10.27
C MET A 868 -2.18 43.23 9.52
N ASP A 869 -1.74 43.62 8.34
CA ASP A 869 -2.34 44.62 7.43
C ASP A 869 -3.49 44.07 6.55
N ALA A 870 -3.52 42.75 6.33
CA ALA A 870 -4.47 42.10 5.44
C ALA A 870 -5.91 42.05 5.99
N MET A 871 -6.74 43.07 5.71
CA MET A 871 -8.18 43.06 6.01
C MET A 871 -9.03 42.34 4.94
N SER A 872 -8.53 42.25 3.71
CA SER A 872 -9.18 41.55 2.58
C SER A 872 -8.15 40.80 1.73
N PHE A 873 -8.56 39.71 1.09
CA PHE A 873 -7.70 38.90 0.22
C PHE A 873 -8.39 38.59 -1.12
N PRO A 874 -7.78 38.90 -2.27
CA PRO A 874 -6.74 39.91 -2.47
C PRO A 874 -7.11 41.29 -1.92
N GLN A 875 -6.14 42.19 -1.74
CA GLN A 875 -6.38 43.53 -1.20
C GLN A 875 -7.24 44.37 -2.15
N GLU A 876 -8.41 44.84 -1.70
CA GLU A 876 -9.36 45.59 -2.53
C GLU A 876 -8.84 46.95 -3.02
N GLU A 877 -8.03 47.63 -2.21
CA GLU A 877 -7.46 48.95 -2.48
C GLU A 877 -6.60 48.97 -3.76
N ILE A 878 -6.01 47.83 -4.11
CA ILE A 878 -5.07 47.68 -5.24
C ILE A 878 -5.82 47.23 -6.52
N ARG A 879 -7.16 47.03 -6.47
CA ARG A 879 -7.98 46.45 -7.56
C ARG A 879 -7.36 45.18 -8.19
N MET A 880 -6.68 44.38 -7.37
CA MET A 880 -5.91 43.25 -7.86
C MET A 880 -6.79 42.06 -8.22
N LYS A 881 -6.45 41.35 -9.30
CA LYS A 881 -7.09 40.11 -9.75
C LYS A 881 -6.14 38.92 -9.60
N LEU A 882 -6.68 37.76 -9.17
CA LEU A 882 -5.92 36.51 -9.15
C LEU A 882 -5.77 35.93 -10.57
N PRO A 883 -4.73 35.11 -10.83
CA PRO A 883 -4.54 34.47 -12.13
C PRO A 883 -5.71 33.57 -12.55
N PRO A 884 -6.15 33.62 -13.83
CA PRO A 884 -7.25 32.78 -14.32
C PRO A 884 -6.90 31.29 -14.42
N SER A 885 -5.61 30.95 -14.45
CA SER A 885 -5.09 29.58 -14.53
C SER A 885 -5.14 28.81 -13.21
N LEU A 886 -5.48 29.48 -12.10
CA LEU A 886 -5.38 28.92 -10.76
C LEU A 886 -6.43 27.82 -10.52
N THR A 887 -5.98 26.60 -10.20
CA THR A 887 -6.81 25.44 -9.90
C THR A 887 -6.94 25.18 -8.40
N ASP A 888 -5.88 25.48 -7.63
CA ASP A 888 -5.80 25.18 -6.22
C ASP A 888 -5.32 26.40 -5.43
N LEU A 889 -6.12 26.84 -4.46
CA LEU A 889 -5.81 27.97 -3.60
C LEU A 889 -5.84 27.57 -2.12
N PHE A 890 -4.71 27.74 -1.45
CA PHE A 890 -4.55 27.48 -0.02
C PHE A 890 -4.22 28.78 0.72
N ILE A 891 -5.12 29.19 1.62
CA ILE A 891 -4.99 30.37 2.47
C ILE A 891 -4.92 29.91 3.91
N ARG A 892 -3.84 30.26 4.62
CA ARG A 892 -3.67 29.90 6.04
C ARG A 892 -3.29 31.13 6.88
N GLY A 893 -3.69 31.13 8.15
CA GLY A 893 -3.03 31.95 9.18
C GLY A 893 -3.39 33.44 9.22
N PHE A 894 -4.22 33.97 8.31
CA PHE A 894 -4.55 35.39 8.29
C PHE A 894 -5.40 35.83 9.50
N LYS A 895 -4.76 36.45 10.49
CA LYS A 895 -5.40 36.84 11.78
C LYS A 895 -6.43 37.96 11.65
N ASN A 896 -6.22 38.92 10.74
CA ASN A 896 -7.07 40.11 10.58
C ASN A 896 -8.01 40.08 9.37
N LEU A 897 -7.93 39.03 8.55
CA LEU A 897 -8.71 38.91 7.32
C LEU A 897 -10.20 38.82 7.62
N ARG A 898 -10.97 39.78 7.09
CA ARG A 898 -12.43 39.88 7.32
C ARG A 898 -13.24 39.36 6.14
N LYS A 899 -12.73 39.48 4.91
CA LYS A 899 -13.44 39.08 3.69
C LYS A 899 -12.48 38.64 2.59
N LEU A 900 -12.94 37.73 1.73
CA LEU A 900 -12.32 37.51 0.43
C LEU A 900 -12.91 38.53 -0.58
N SER A 901 -12.05 39.23 -1.31
CA SER A 901 -12.42 40.34 -2.20
C SER A 901 -13.24 39.85 -3.39
N SER A 902 -14.37 40.47 -3.67
CA SER A 902 -15.15 40.15 -4.87
C SER A 902 -14.38 40.50 -6.15
N ASN A 903 -13.68 41.63 -6.19
CA ASN A 903 -12.95 42.02 -7.41
C ASN A 903 -11.78 41.06 -7.72
N GLY A 904 -11.22 40.42 -6.69
CA GLY A 904 -10.09 39.49 -6.84
C GLY A 904 -10.44 38.14 -7.47
N PHE A 905 -11.68 37.68 -7.30
CA PHE A 905 -12.15 36.36 -7.76
C PHE A 905 -13.03 36.42 -9.03
N GLN A 906 -13.33 37.62 -9.55
CA GLN A 906 -14.30 37.84 -10.62
C GLN A 906 -13.99 37.13 -11.97
N ASN A 907 -12.75 36.67 -12.18
CA ASN A 907 -12.28 36.07 -13.44
C ASN A 907 -11.64 34.68 -13.28
N ILE A 908 -11.80 34.00 -12.14
CA ILE A 908 -11.15 32.69 -11.89
C ILE A 908 -12.09 31.55 -12.32
N THR A 909 -12.02 31.14 -13.57
CA THR A 909 -12.85 30.05 -14.12
C THR A 909 -12.29 28.65 -13.86
N SER A 910 -11.04 28.54 -13.40
CA SER A 910 -10.32 27.26 -13.32
C SER A 910 -10.22 26.69 -11.89
N LEU A 911 -10.67 27.41 -10.86
CA LEU A 911 -10.47 27.03 -9.47
C LEU A 911 -11.32 25.82 -9.09
N GLN A 912 -10.67 24.70 -8.75
CA GLN A 912 -11.29 23.44 -8.37
C GLN A 912 -11.24 23.19 -6.86
N SER A 913 -10.20 23.68 -6.18
CA SER A 913 -10.00 23.46 -4.74
C SER A 913 -9.67 24.76 -4.01
N LEU A 914 -10.42 25.04 -2.95
CA LEU A 914 -10.20 26.17 -2.05
C LEU A 914 -10.07 25.67 -0.61
N SER A 915 -8.93 25.93 0.02
CA SER A 915 -8.68 25.56 1.41
C SER A 915 -8.35 26.81 2.24
N ILE A 916 -9.11 27.02 3.30
CA ILE A 916 -8.99 28.14 4.22
C ILE A 916 -8.72 27.58 5.62
N ASN A 917 -7.57 27.91 6.20
CA ASN A 917 -7.18 27.42 7.51
C ASN A 917 -6.79 28.57 8.46
N ASN A 918 -7.15 28.48 9.73
CA ASN A 918 -6.69 29.39 10.79
C ASN A 918 -6.90 30.90 10.48
N CYS A 919 -8.07 31.26 9.93
CA CYS A 919 -8.47 32.65 9.64
C CYS A 919 -9.61 33.09 10.59
N PRO A 920 -9.31 33.56 11.81
CA PRO A 920 -10.31 33.69 12.87
C PRO A 920 -11.36 34.78 12.65
N LYS A 921 -11.01 35.88 11.97
CA LYS A 921 -11.91 37.03 11.73
C LYS A 921 -12.67 36.98 10.40
N LEU A 922 -12.48 35.92 9.61
CA LEU A 922 -13.05 35.82 8.26
C LEU A 922 -14.57 35.64 8.33
N LYS A 923 -15.30 36.58 7.71
CA LYS A 923 -16.76 36.67 7.78
C LYS A 923 -17.45 36.14 6.52
N SER A 924 -16.84 36.20 5.34
CA SER A 924 -17.52 35.88 4.08
C SER A 924 -16.59 35.25 3.05
N ILE A 925 -17.18 34.36 2.24
CA ILE A 925 -16.59 33.73 1.05
C ILE A 925 -17.19 34.44 -0.20
N PRO A 926 -16.53 34.41 -1.37
CA PRO A 926 -17.11 34.93 -2.62
C PRO A 926 -18.49 34.30 -2.92
N ARG A 927 -19.30 35.02 -3.72
CA ARG A 927 -20.64 34.54 -4.12
C ARG A 927 -20.53 33.36 -5.09
N GLU A 928 -21.58 32.55 -5.16
CA GLU A 928 -21.67 31.39 -6.04
C GLU A 928 -21.34 31.69 -7.51
N GLU A 929 -21.85 32.81 -8.04
CA GLU A 929 -21.58 33.28 -9.41
C GLU A 929 -20.08 33.46 -9.74
N MET A 930 -19.22 33.49 -8.72
CA MET A 930 -17.78 33.75 -8.83
C MET A 930 -16.90 32.50 -8.70
N LEU A 931 -17.47 31.36 -8.30
CA LEU A 931 -16.74 30.10 -8.07
C LEU A 931 -17.39 28.92 -8.82
N PRO A 932 -17.72 29.06 -10.12
CA PRO A 932 -18.54 28.08 -10.84
C PRO A 932 -17.89 26.70 -10.99
N SER A 933 -16.55 26.61 -10.90
CA SER A 933 -15.78 25.38 -11.13
C SER A 933 -15.31 24.70 -9.83
N LEU A 934 -15.73 25.21 -8.67
CA LEU A 934 -15.21 24.78 -7.38
C LEU A 934 -15.81 23.42 -6.97
N LEU A 935 -14.95 22.40 -6.85
CA LEU A 935 -15.32 21.03 -6.50
C LEU A 935 -15.16 20.75 -5.00
N GLN A 936 -14.18 21.41 -4.38
CA GLN A 936 -13.78 21.18 -3.00
C GLN A 936 -13.58 22.48 -2.22
N LEU A 937 -14.18 22.56 -1.04
CA LEU A 937 -13.99 23.62 -0.06
C LEU A 937 -13.63 23.04 1.31
N CYS A 938 -12.43 23.36 1.80
CA CYS A 938 -11.97 22.95 3.13
C CYS A 938 -11.83 24.19 4.03
N ILE A 939 -12.49 24.19 5.18
CA ILE A 939 -12.41 25.25 6.19
C ILE A 939 -11.94 24.62 7.50
N ARG A 940 -10.82 25.07 8.06
CA ARG A 940 -10.33 24.59 9.36
C ARG A 940 -9.98 25.76 10.27
N ASN A 941 -10.27 25.65 11.56
CA ASN A 941 -9.93 26.64 12.59
C ASN A 941 -10.38 28.08 12.24
N CYS A 942 -11.57 28.22 11.63
CA CYS A 942 -12.16 29.51 11.25
C CYS A 942 -13.51 29.75 11.97
N PRO A 943 -13.52 30.15 13.25
CA PRO A 943 -14.71 30.18 14.11
C PRO A 943 -15.86 31.06 13.59
N VAL A 944 -15.55 32.25 13.05
CA VAL A 944 -16.59 33.17 12.54
C VAL A 944 -17.21 32.62 11.26
N LEU A 945 -16.39 32.12 10.33
CA LEU A 945 -16.85 31.56 9.07
C LEU A 945 -17.64 30.26 9.29
N LYS A 946 -17.18 29.39 10.19
CA LYS A 946 -17.90 28.18 10.63
C LYS A 946 -19.31 28.48 11.11
N LYS A 947 -19.51 29.50 11.94
CA LYS A 947 -20.85 29.91 12.39
C LYS A 947 -21.73 30.38 11.23
N ARG A 948 -21.15 31.06 10.25
CA ARG A 948 -21.88 31.61 9.09
C ARG A 948 -22.11 30.63 7.95
N CYS A 949 -21.36 29.53 7.89
CA CYS A 949 -21.53 28.43 6.93
C CYS A 949 -22.31 27.24 7.53
N LYS A 950 -22.99 27.44 8.67
CA LYS A 950 -23.81 26.40 9.29
C LYS A 950 -24.99 26.03 8.40
N LYS A 951 -25.19 24.74 8.17
CA LYS A 951 -26.31 24.13 7.43
C LYS A 951 -27.64 24.80 7.82
N ASP A 952 -28.36 25.31 6.82
CA ASP A 952 -29.71 25.91 6.86
C ASP A 952 -29.93 27.11 7.80
N LYS A 953 -28.90 27.57 8.50
CA LYS A 953 -28.97 28.69 9.47
C LYS A 953 -27.93 29.79 9.19
N GLY A 954 -26.91 29.47 8.40
CA GLY A 954 -25.78 30.33 8.14
C GLY A 954 -26.01 31.31 6.98
N LYS A 955 -25.68 32.59 7.20
CA LYS A 955 -25.74 33.66 6.17
C LYS A 955 -24.83 33.43 4.93
N GLN A 956 -24.00 32.38 4.92
CA GLN A 956 -23.12 32.02 3.79
C GLN A 956 -23.43 30.62 3.26
N TRP A 957 -24.48 29.97 3.76
CA TRP A 957 -24.86 28.61 3.37
C TRP A 957 -25.17 28.50 1.87
N SER A 958 -25.98 29.44 1.34
CA SER A 958 -26.31 29.50 -0.10
C SER A 958 -25.06 29.49 -0.99
N ASN A 959 -24.00 30.19 -0.57
CA ASN A 959 -22.76 30.34 -1.34
C ASN A 959 -21.88 29.08 -1.37
N ILE A 960 -22.20 28.03 -0.61
CA ILE A 960 -21.40 26.79 -0.56
C ILE A 960 -22.22 25.53 -0.89
N THR A 961 -23.53 25.67 -1.10
CA THR A 961 -24.43 24.53 -1.34
C THR A 961 -24.20 23.79 -2.66
N HIS A 962 -23.76 24.49 -3.70
CA HIS A 962 -23.46 23.93 -5.01
C HIS A 962 -22.13 23.16 -5.05
N ILE A 963 -21.30 23.25 -4.00
CA ILE A 963 -19.96 22.65 -3.95
C ILE A 963 -20.09 21.16 -3.55
N PRO A 964 -19.61 20.21 -4.37
CA PRO A 964 -19.74 18.77 -4.10
C PRO A 964 -19.11 18.30 -2.79
N TYR A 965 -17.96 18.88 -2.39
CA TYR A 965 -17.22 18.45 -1.21
C TYR A 965 -16.89 19.63 -0.29
N VAL A 966 -17.61 19.76 0.83
CA VAL A 966 -17.35 20.79 1.84
C VAL A 966 -17.06 20.20 3.22
N THR A 967 -15.88 20.52 3.77
CA THR A 967 -15.49 20.12 5.13
C THR A 967 -15.22 21.33 6.02
N ILE A 968 -15.82 21.37 7.22
CA ILE A 968 -15.50 22.33 8.28
C ILE A 968 -14.94 21.61 9.50
N ASP A 969 -13.71 21.95 9.91
CA ASP A 969 -12.99 21.33 11.03
C ASP A 969 -13.03 19.79 10.97
N ASP A 970 -12.69 19.27 9.78
CA ASP A 970 -12.66 17.83 9.46
C ASP A 970 -14.00 17.10 9.54
N ARG A 971 -15.12 17.85 9.60
CA ARG A 971 -16.48 17.31 9.50
C ARG A 971 -17.10 17.66 8.15
N PHE A 972 -17.74 16.70 7.52
CA PHE A 972 -18.47 16.92 6.28
C PHE A 972 -19.80 17.62 6.58
N ILE A 973 -20.10 18.74 5.92
CA ILE A 973 -21.29 19.54 6.30
C ILE A 973 -22.60 18.94 5.77
N HIS A 974 -22.54 18.10 4.73
CA HIS A 974 -23.75 17.47 4.18
C HIS A 974 -24.19 16.22 4.97
N GLU A 975 -23.46 15.81 6.01
CA GLU A 975 -23.94 14.85 7.02
C GLU A 975 -25.17 15.35 7.79
#